data_AF-A0A3Q1ASJ2-F1
#
_entry.id   AF-A0A3Q1ASJ2-F1
#
_cell.length_a   1.000
_cell.length_b   1.000
_cell.length_c   1.000
_cell.angle_alpha   90.00
_cell.angle_beta   90.00
_cell.angle_gamma   90.00
#
_symmetry.space_group_name_H-M   'P 1'
#
loop_
_entity.id
_entity.type
_entity.pdbx_description
1 polymer ?
#
loop_
_entity_poly.entity_id
_entity_poly.type
_entity_poly.pdbx_seq_one_letter_code
_entity_poly.pdbx_strand_id
1 'polypeptide(L)'
;MLTKLTSLSVSFKEMATLYVSPHPDDFRSLLALIAAEFGLSSRPNIVTEDPPASLNARSRPALVLGTGEDCSVLSGTSAVSWYLAYQGKRTGIDVKQQSQVWQWLSFADNELIPVSCAVVFPLMGVIGVDKKVQQSSHAELMRVLKVLDQALEPRTFLVGESITLADMAVATAVLLPFKYALEPSDRETLTNVTRWFTTCINQPQFMKVLGQITLCEKMVPVTLKTNVAENTSAAADSNGSTANGPPKTEAQLRKEAKKKEKMEKFQQKKEMEAKKKTQPVKEKKAKPEKKELGVITYSVPTPAGDKKDVVSPLPDSYSPQYVEAAWYSWWEKQGFFKPEYGVRFEPNPRGIFMMCIPPPNVTGSLHLGHALTNAIQDCLTRWHRMRGETSLWNPGCDHAGIATQVVVEKKLMRERGMSRHELGRENFIQEVWKWKNEKGDRIYHQLKKLGSSLDWDRACFTMDSKLSYAVQEAFIRMHDEGVIYRSKRLVNWSCTLNSAISDIEVDKKELTGRTLLPVPGYKEKVEFGVLVSFAYKVDGSDEEVIVATTRIETMLGDTAVAVHPADPRYQHLKGKMVLHPFCDRKMPIVFDDFVDMNFGTGAVKITPAHDHNDYEVGERHNLTFINILDENGLLINGMKRFEARKAVLQSLKDRGLFKEIKDNPMVVPVCSRSKDIVEPLLKPQWYVNCTDMGKQAADAVRDGSLKIIPDHHLKTWFNWMDNIRDWCISRQLWWGHRIPAYFVTVSDPSDMDGHYWVSGRSEEEAREKAAKRFNVSVDKITLRQDEDVLDTWFSSGIFPFSIFGWPNETQDLNVFYPGTLLETGHDILFFWVARMVMMGLKLTGKLPFKEVYLHAVVRDAHGRKMSKSLGNVIDPLDVITGISLEGLHAQLTDSNLDPLEVEKAKQGQKSDYPNGIPECGTDALRFALCAYTSQGRDINLDVNRILGYRHFCNKLWNAVKFAMKTLGDNFVPLEKAQESVSDRWILSRLSAAVGLCDAGFKAYDFPGITTAIYNFWLYELCDVYLRQALVCRQTLYTCLEVGLRLLSPLMPFVTEELYQRLPRRQPQRDPPSICVTSYPDTEEFCWHSEEVDRDMEFIMTVVKTIRSLRADYNLTKTRADWILKHVVILLKITFAEVFRTLLSSISFTRHNYFFSMLHYALTPLHFLYLIYKLVTFMLKILHRRTYDLLKYITLQVEFVILRKDF
;
A
#
# COMPACT_ATOMS: atom_id res chain seq x y z
N MET A 1 -58.56 11.29 -40.60
CA MET A 1 -58.16 11.54 -42.00
C MET A 1 -56.71 11.96 -41.99
N LEU A 2 -55.81 11.00 -42.25
CA LEU A 2 -55.50 10.48 -43.58
C LEU A 2 -54.38 11.34 -44.19
N THR A 3 -53.13 10.91 -44.02
CA THR A 3 -52.40 9.99 -44.92
C THR A 3 -51.75 10.74 -46.06
N LYS A 4 -50.43 10.70 -46.08
CA LYS A 4 -49.63 9.98 -47.09
C LYS A 4 -48.22 10.50 -46.93
N LEU A 5 -47.33 9.66 -46.43
CA LEU A 5 -45.97 9.49 -46.96
C LEU A 5 -45.41 8.19 -46.35
N THR A 6 -46.13 7.10 -46.62
CA THR A 6 -45.49 5.81 -46.82
C THR A 6 -44.94 5.76 -48.24
N SER A 7 -43.83 5.01 -48.37
CA SER A 7 -43.20 4.50 -49.58
C SER A 7 -42.33 5.45 -50.42
N LEU A 8 -41.08 5.60 -50.00
CA LEU A 8 -39.96 5.11 -50.81
C LEU A 8 -38.99 4.36 -49.87
N SER A 9 -39.36 3.11 -49.59
CA SER A 9 -38.42 2.08 -49.19
C SER A 9 -37.56 1.75 -50.41
N VAL A 10 -36.35 2.28 -50.45
CA VAL A 10 -35.22 1.61 -51.11
C VAL A 10 -34.16 1.37 -50.05
N SER A 11 -33.99 0.08 -49.79
CA SER A 11 -33.12 -0.57 -48.83
C SER A 11 -31.64 -0.35 -49.16
N PHE A 12 -30.90 0.26 -48.23
CA PHE A 12 -29.59 -0.24 -47.82
C PHE A 12 -29.51 -0.12 -46.29
N LYS A 13 -29.92 -1.18 -45.59
CA LYS A 13 -29.47 -1.41 -44.20
C LYS A 13 -27.98 -1.72 -44.30
N GLU A 14 -27.12 -0.71 -44.15
CA GLU A 14 -25.67 -0.96 -44.03
C GLU A 14 -25.43 -1.74 -42.74
N MET A 15 -25.10 -3.03 -42.86
CA MET A 15 -24.83 -3.89 -41.70
C MET A 15 -23.43 -3.60 -41.17
N ALA A 16 -23.33 -3.19 -39.91
CA ALA A 16 -22.07 -3.18 -39.18
C ALA A 16 -21.41 -4.56 -39.24
N THR A 17 -20.09 -4.65 -39.34
CA THR A 17 -19.36 -5.93 -39.38
C THR A 17 -18.53 -6.09 -38.11
N LEU A 18 -18.77 -7.16 -37.35
CA LEU A 18 -18.08 -7.48 -36.10
C LEU A 18 -17.05 -8.59 -36.36
N TYR A 19 -15.78 -8.23 -36.28
CA TYR A 19 -14.65 -9.15 -36.38
C TYR A 19 -14.33 -9.75 -35.01
N VAL A 20 -14.34 -11.07 -34.91
CA VAL A 20 -14.14 -11.82 -33.66
C VAL A 20 -13.11 -12.94 -33.82
N SER A 21 -12.54 -13.40 -32.71
CA SER A 21 -11.64 -14.55 -32.71
C SER A 21 -12.40 -15.84 -33.09
N PRO A 22 -11.80 -16.73 -33.90
CA PRO A 22 -12.38 -18.06 -34.16
C PRO A 22 -12.25 -19.01 -32.96
N HIS A 23 -11.51 -18.64 -31.90
CA HIS A 23 -11.32 -19.50 -30.74
C HIS A 23 -12.59 -19.52 -29.87
N PRO A 24 -13.19 -20.69 -29.59
CA PRO A 24 -14.50 -20.80 -28.92
C PRO A 24 -14.50 -20.30 -27.47
N ASP A 25 -13.33 -20.24 -26.84
CA ASP A 25 -13.15 -19.76 -25.45
C ASP A 25 -12.48 -18.37 -25.37
N ASP A 26 -12.42 -17.60 -26.46
CA ASP A 26 -11.91 -16.22 -26.42
C ASP A 26 -12.91 -15.27 -25.74
N PHE A 27 -12.79 -15.14 -24.42
CA PHE A 27 -13.70 -14.33 -23.58
C PHE A 27 -13.88 -12.88 -24.07
N ARG A 28 -12.87 -12.30 -24.72
CA ARG A 28 -12.91 -10.97 -25.34
C ARG A 28 -13.92 -10.89 -26.47
N SER A 29 -13.95 -11.88 -27.35
CA SER A 29 -14.92 -12.00 -28.44
C SER A 29 -16.29 -12.44 -27.93
N LEU A 30 -16.34 -13.35 -26.96
CA LEU A 30 -17.60 -13.83 -26.38
C LEU A 30 -18.42 -12.70 -25.75
N LEU A 31 -17.78 -11.76 -25.05
CA LEU A 31 -18.48 -10.60 -24.48
C LEU A 31 -19.14 -9.73 -25.57
N ALA A 32 -18.42 -9.46 -26.67
CA ALA A 32 -18.96 -8.68 -27.79
C ALA A 32 -20.11 -9.40 -28.50
N LEU A 33 -20.01 -10.73 -28.67
CA LEU A 33 -21.06 -11.56 -29.26
C LEU A 33 -22.31 -11.60 -28.37
N ILE A 34 -22.15 -11.75 -27.06
CA ILE A 34 -23.27 -11.72 -26.10
C ILE A 34 -23.91 -10.33 -26.12
N ALA A 35 -23.12 -9.25 -26.07
CA ALA A 35 -23.66 -7.88 -26.15
C ALA A 35 -24.46 -7.64 -27.45
N ALA A 36 -23.98 -8.17 -28.58
CA ALA A 36 -24.70 -8.11 -29.87
C ALA A 36 -26.05 -8.84 -29.83
N GLU A 37 -26.17 -9.96 -29.11
CA GLU A 37 -27.43 -10.71 -28.97
C GLU A 37 -28.50 -9.93 -28.18
N PHE A 38 -28.08 -9.04 -27.29
CA PHE A 38 -28.99 -8.17 -26.53
C PHE A 38 -29.36 -6.86 -27.26
N GLY A 39 -28.76 -6.56 -28.42
CA GLY A 39 -29.08 -5.41 -29.26
C GLY A 39 -30.32 -5.66 -30.15
N LEU A 40 -31.34 -4.81 -30.07
CA LEU A 40 -32.67 -5.08 -30.66
C LEU A 40 -32.89 -4.56 -32.11
N SER A 41 -31.96 -3.80 -32.71
CA SER A 41 -32.26 -3.01 -33.93
C SER A 41 -31.57 -3.51 -35.22
N SER A 42 -30.37 -4.09 -35.13
CA SER A 42 -29.63 -4.64 -36.27
C SER A 42 -28.41 -5.43 -35.77
N ARG A 43 -28.40 -6.76 -35.97
CA ARG A 43 -27.23 -7.57 -35.63
C ARG A 43 -26.08 -7.26 -36.59
N PRO A 44 -24.85 -7.08 -36.09
CA PRO A 44 -23.71 -6.96 -36.98
C PRO A 44 -23.45 -8.29 -37.70
N ASN A 45 -22.92 -8.21 -38.91
CA ASN A 45 -22.38 -9.36 -39.63
C ASN A 45 -21.14 -9.86 -38.89
N ILE A 46 -21.15 -11.11 -38.41
CA ILE A 46 -20.04 -11.67 -37.62
C ILE A 46 -19.04 -12.32 -38.56
N VAL A 47 -17.78 -11.90 -38.47
CA VAL A 47 -16.67 -12.39 -39.30
C VAL A 47 -15.56 -12.90 -38.39
N THR A 48 -15.06 -14.11 -38.65
CA THR A 48 -13.93 -14.71 -37.91
C THR A 48 -12.58 -14.51 -38.61
N GLU A 49 -12.61 -14.00 -39.85
CA GLU A 49 -11.42 -13.58 -40.61
C GLU A 49 -10.79 -12.31 -40.00
N ASP A 50 -9.56 -11.99 -40.39
CA ASP A 50 -8.91 -10.77 -39.91
C ASP A 50 -9.56 -9.53 -40.54
N PRO A 51 -9.73 -8.44 -39.77
CA PRO A 51 -10.20 -7.19 -40.37
C PRO A 51 -9.21 -6.72 -41.44
N PRO A 52 -9.69 -6.18 -42.59
CA PRO A 52 -8.83 -5.65 -43.64
C PRO A 52 -7.75 -4.72 -43.10
N ALA A 53 -6.51 -4.90 -43.54
CA ALA A 53 -5.36 -4.11 -43.05
C ALA A 53 -5.54 -2.59 -43.27
N SER A 54 -6.37 -2.19 -44.24
CA SER A 54 -6.75 -0.80 -44.53
C SER A 54 -7.56 -0.12 -43.41
N LEU A 55 -8.17 -0.89 -42.50
CA LEU A 55 -9.06 -0.39 -41.45
C LEU A 55 -8.37 -0.09 -40.11
N ASN A 56 -7.05 -0.29 -40.00
CA ASN A 56 -6.25 -0.05 -38.77
C ASN A 56 -6.77 -0.76 -37.49
N ALA A 57 -7.61 -1.79 -37.61
CA ALA A 57 -8.14 -2.56 -36.50
C ALA A 57 -7.11 -3.58 -35.97
N ARG A 58 -6.17 -3.15 -35.12
CA ARG A 58 -5.04 -3.98 -34.63
C ARG A 58 -5.41 -5.08 -33.63
N SER A 59 -6.66 -5.15 -33.16
CA SER A 59 -7.10 -6.09 -32.13
C SER A 59 -8.53 -6.56 -32.33
N ARG A 60 -8.79 -7.86 -32.15
CA ARG A 60 -10.14 -8.45 -32.03
C ARG A 60 -10.62 -8.39 -30.57
N PRO A 61 -11.91 -8.13 -30.31
CA PRO A 61 -12.96 -7.84 -31.27
C PRO A 61 -12.85 -6.42 -31.85
N ALA A 62 -13.30 -6.25 -33.09
CA ALA A 62 -13.39 -4.96 -33.77
C ALA A 62 -14.74 -4.83 -34.50
N LEU A 63 -15.42 -3.69 -34.34
CA LEU A 63 -16.70 -3.41 -34.97
C LEU A 63 -16.52 -2.29 -36.01
N VAL A 64 -16.88 -2.61 -37.25
CA VAL A 64 -16.81 -1.69 -38.39
C VAL A 64 -18.21 -1.16 -38.68
N LEU A 65 -18.36 0.16 -38.70
CA LEU A 65 -19.62 0.88 -38.91
C LEU A 65 -19.55 1.65 -40.24
N GLY A 66 -20.47 1.34 -41.17
CA GLY A 66 -20.56 1.97 -42.51
C GLY A 66 -19.78 1.26 -43.62
N THR A 67 -19.88 1.75 -44.86
CA THR A 67 -19.09 1.29 -46.02
C THR A 67 -18.41 2.46 -46.75
N GLY A 68 -17.22 2.25 -47.34
CA GLY A 68 -16.51 3.27 -48.14
C GLY A 68 -15.56 4.20 -47.34
N GLU A 69 -15.46 5.48 -47.75
CA GLU A 69 -14.54 6.47 -47.16
C GLU A 69 -14.99 7.00 -45.77
N ASP A 70 -16.27 6.84 -45.40
CA ASP A 70 -16.84 7.23 -44.10
C ASP A 70 -16.88 6.08 -43.06
N CYS A 71 -16.05 5.06 -43.27
CA CYS A 71 -15.98 3.87 -42.42
C CYS A 71 -15.34 4.18 -41.05
N SER A 72 -16.09 3.98 -39.95
CA SER A 72 -15.57 4.13 -38.58
C SER A 72 -15.37 2.77 -37.89
N VAL A 73 -14.27 2.64 -37.15
CA VAL A 73 -13.87 1.38 -36.51
C VAL A 73 -13.80 1.56 -35.00
N LEU A 74 -14.55 0.75 -34.27
CA LEU A 74 -14.41 0.58 -32.83
C LEU A 74 -13.57 -0.66 -32.56
N SER A 75 -12.45 -0.50 -31.86
CA SER A 75 -11.55 -1.60 -31.49
C SER A 75 -11.48 -1.77 -29.98
N GLY A 76 -11.38 -3.02 -29.54
CA GLY A 76 -11.24 -3.36 -28.12
C GLY A 76 -12.56 -3.79 -27.50
N THR A 77 -12.49 -4.82 -26.66
CA THR A 77 -13.65 -5.51 -26.08
C THR A 77 -14.62 -4.56 -25.39
N SER A 78 -14.14 -3.72 -24.48
CA SER A 78 -15.01 -2.88 -23.65
C SER A 78 -15.71 -1.80 -24.48
N ALA A 79 -15.01 -1.18 -25.45
CA ALA A 79 -15.58 -0.18 -26.35
C ALA A 79 -16.64 -0.78 -27.31
N VAL A 80 -16.32 -1.92 -27.93
CA VAL A 80 -17.23 -2.62 -28.84
C VAL A 80 -18.48 -3.11 -28.10
N SER A 81 -18.31 -3.76 -26.96
CA SER A 81 -19.43 -4.29 -26.18
C SER A 81 -20.27 -3.19 -25.54
N TRP A 82 -19.66 -2.05 -25.16
CA TRP A 82 -20.39 -0.86 -24.72
C TRP A 82 -21.32 -0.33 -25.80
N TYR A 83 -20.80 -0.16 -27.03
CA TYR A 83 -21.60 0.31 -28.15
C TYR A 83 -22.78 -0.62 -28.45
N LEU A 84 -22.53 -1.93 -28.50
CA LEU A 84 -23.56 -2.95 -28.77
C LEU A 84 -24.61 -3.01 -27.65
N ALA A 85 -24.19 -2.98 -26.39
CA ALA A 85 -25.09 -2.99 -25.24
C ALA A 85 -25.90 -1.69 -25.12
N TYR A 86 -25.32 -0.55 -25.49
CA TYR A 86 -26.00 0.75 -25.49
C TYR A 86 -27.18 0.74 -26.46
N GLN A 87 -27.00 0.19 -27.67
CA GLN A 87 -28.09 0.02 -28.64
C GLN A 87 -29.23 -0.85 -28.09
N GLY A 88 -28.93 -1.83 -27.23
CA GLY A 88 -29.90 -2.67 -26.53
C GLY A 88 -30.46 -2.08 -25.23
N LYS A 89 -30.13 -0.82 -24.87
CA LYS A 89 -30.42 -0.20 -23.57
C LYS A 89 -29.95 -1.04 -22.37
N ARG A 90 -28.80 -1.72 -22.50
CA ARG A 90 -28.20 -2.60 -21.49
C ARG A 90 -27.02 -1.98 -20.72
N THR A 91 -26.79 -0.68 -20.87
CA THR A 91 -25.73 0.05 -20.15
C THR A 91 -26.23 0.72 -18.86
N GLY A 92 -27.48 0.48 -18.44
CA GLY A 92 -28.11 1.13 -17.27
C GLY A 92 -29.09 2.23 -17.69
N ILE A 93 -30.14 2.43 -16.88
CA ILE A 93 -31.27 3.34 -17.22
C ILE A 93 -31.00 4.81 -16.85
N ASP A 94 -30.06 5.07 -15.95
CA ASP A 94 -29.67 6.40 -15.49
C ASP A 94 -28.14 6.51 -15.35
N VAL A 95 -27.64 7.71 -15.08
CA VAL A 95 -26.21 8.00 -14.97
C VAL A 95 -25.54 7.20 -13.83
N LYS A 96 -26.27 6.96 -12.74
CA LYS A 96 -25.76 6.19 -11.59
C LYS A 96 -25.55 4.73 -11.99
N GLN A 97 -26.53 4.12 -12.65
CA GLN A 97 -26.42 2.75 -13.15
C GLN A 97 -25.36 2.63 -14.25
N GLN A 98 -25.25 3.60 -15.16
CA GLN A 98 -24.18 3.62 -16.16
C GLN A 98 -22.79 3.67 -15.52
N SER A 99 -22.63 4.43 -14.44
CA SER A 99 -21.40 4.48 -13.67
C SER A 99 -21.11 3.14 -12.96
N GLN A 100 -22.14 2.50 -12.41
CA GLN A 100 -22.01 1.16 -11.82
C GLN A 100 -21.67 0.09 -12.87
N VAL A 101 -22.21 0.19 -14.08
CA VAL A 101 -21.83 -0.70 -15.19
C VAL A 101 -20.35 -0.54 -15.50
N TRP A 102 -19.85 0.69 -15.63
CA TRP A 102 -18.41 0.95 -15.80
C TRP A 102 -17.54 0.40 -14.67
N GLN A 103 -17.99 0.55 -13.41
CA GLN A 103 -17.31 -0.04 -12.25
C GLN A 103 -17.12 -1.56 -12.42
N TRP A 104 -18.16 -2.27 -12.86
CA TRP A 104 -18.10 -3.73 -13.05
C TRP A 104 -17.34 -4.16 -14.30
N LEU A 105 -17.33 -3.37 -15.39
CA LEU A 105 -16.41 -3.61 -16.52
C LEU A 105 -14.96 -3.48 -16.05
N SER A 106 -14.64 -2.43 -15.30
CA SER A 106 -13.30 -2.23 -14.74
C SER A 106 -12.92 -3.36 -13.79
N PHE A 107 -13.85 -3.84 -12.95
CA PHE A 107 -13.63 -5.01 -12.09
C PHE A 107 -13.36 -6.28 -12.90
N ALA A 108 -14.13 -6.54 -13.97
CA ALA A 108 -13.91 -7.69 -14.83
C ALA A 108 -12.52 -7.64 -15.49
N ASP A 109 -12.14 -6.50 -16.08
CA ASP A 109 -10.89 -6.33 -16.83
C ASP A 109 -9.64 -6.35 -15.93
N ASN A 110 -9.69 -5.69 -14.77
CA ASN A 110 -8.50 -5.45 -13.94
C ASN A 110 -8.34 -6.42 -12.77
N GLU A 111 -9.45 -6.94 -12.21
CA GLU A 111 -9.39 -7.80 -11.02
C GLU A 111 -9.65 -9.26 -11.39
N LEU A 112 -10.67 -9.54 -12.19
CA LEU A 112 -11.17 -10.90 -12.38
C LEU A 112 -10.50 -11.66 -13.54
N ILE A 113 -10.34 -11.03 -14.70
CA ILE A 113 -9.69 -11.65 -15.86
C ILE A 113 -8.26 -12.12 -15.55
N PRO A 114 -7.38 -11.33 -14.91
CA PRO A 114 -6.01 -11.76 -14.61
C PRO A 114 -5.96 -13.01 -13.74
N VAL A 115 -6.78 -13.08 -12.68
CA VAL A 115 -6.81 -14.24 -11.77
C VAL A 115 -7.47 -15.46 -12.40
N SER A 116 -8.53 -15.27 -13.21
CA SER A 116 -9.15 -16.33 -13.99
C SER A 116 -8.16 -16.97 -14.96
N CYS A 117 -7.39 -16.17 -15.70
CA CYS A 117 -6.37 -16.65 -16.62
C CYS A 117 -5.22 -17.37 -15.90
N ALA A 118 -4.77 -16.86 -14.76
CA ALA A 118 -3.70 -17.47 -13.97
C ALA A 118 -4.02 -18.89 -13.51
N VAL A 119 -5.30 -19.18 -13.21
CA VAL A 119 -5.75 -20.52 -12.80
C VAL A 119 -5.99 -21.43 -14.01
N VAL A 120 -6.65 -20.92 -15.05
CA VAL A 120 -7.14 -21.78 -16.13
C VAL A 120 -6.10 -22.04 -17.23
N PHE A 121 -5.23 -21.09 -17.56
CA PHE A 121 -4.25 -21.27 -18.63
C PHE A 121 -3.25 -22.41 -18.37
N PRO A 122 -2.78 -22.65 -17.13
CA PRO A 122 -2.03 -23.86 -16.79
C PRO A 122 -2.83 -25.15 -16.98
N LEU A 123 -4.13 -25.15 -16.65
CA LEU A 123 -5.02 -26.30 -16.83
C LEU A 123 -5.25 -26.63 -18.31
N MET A 124 -5.31 -25.62 -19.16
CA MET A 124 -5.43 -25.75 -20.61
C MET A 124 -4.08 -26.05 -21.31
N GLY A 125 -2.97 -26.10 -20.57
CA GLY A 125 -1.64 -26.35 -21.12
C GLY A 125 -1.04 -25.18 -21.91
N VAL A 126 -1.58 -23.97 -21.76
CA VAL A 126 -1.08 -22.74 -22.39
C VAL A 126 0.18 -22.22 -21.68
N ILE A 127 0.30 -22.50 -20.37
CA ILE A 127 1.43 -22.11 -19.51
C ILE A 127 1.91 -23.36 -18.75
N GLY A 128 3.22 -23.46 -18.46
CA GLY A 128 3.78 -24.59 -17.70
C GLY A 128 3.17 -24.75 -16.30
N VAL A 129 2.93 -26.00 -15.89
CA VAL A 129 2.23 -26.32 -14.64
C VAL A 129 3.21 -26.41 -13.45
N ASP A 130 3.20 -25.39 -12.58
CA ASP A 130 3.73 -25.49 -11.21
C ASP A 130 2.56 -25.67 -10.22
N LYS A 131 2.58 -26.78 -9.47
CA LYS A 131 1.51 -27.12 -8.52
C LYS A 131 1.35 -26.11 -7.38
N LYS A 132 2.40 -25.41 -6.96
CA LYS A 132 2.32 -24.37 -5.90
C LYS A 132 1.72 -23.08 -6.42
N VAL A 133 2.09 -22.67 -7.63
CA VAL A 133 1.52 -21.48 -8.30
C VAL A 133 0.04 -21.70 -8.61
N GLN A 134 -0.35 -22.93 -8.95
CA GLN A 134 -1.75 -23.29 -9.19
C GLN A 134 -2.62 -23.16 -7.93
N GLN A 135 -2.14 -23.62 -6.77
CA GLN A 135 -2.88 -23.51 -5.50
C GLN A 135 -3.02 -22.07 -5.02
N SER A 136 -1.96 -21.27 -5.13
CA SER A 136 -2.00 -19.84 -4.76
C SER A 136 -2.90 -19.03 -5.69
N SER A 137 -2.83 -19.28 -7.01
CA SER A 137 -3.71 -18.62 -7.99
C SER A 137 -5.18 -18.99 -7.76
N HIS A 138 -5.48 -20.24 -7.39
CA HIS A 138 -6.83 -20.67 -7.05
C HIS A 138 -7.34 -19.97 -5.78
N ALA A 139 -6.51 -19.87 -4.74
CA ALA A 139 -6.87 -19.16 -3.51
C ALA A 139 -7.19 -17.67 -3.78
N GLU A 140 -6.42 -17.03 -4.66
CA GLU A 140 -6.64 -15.63 -5.04
C GLU A 140 -7.91 -15.45 -5.87
N LEU A 141 -8.17 -16.34 -6.83
CA LEU A 141 -9.44 -16.39 -7.56
C LEU A 141 -10.63 -16.51 -6.58
N MET A 142 -10.55 -17.41 -5.59
CA MET A 142 -11.59 -17.57 -4.59
C MET A 142 -11.77 -16.32 -3.71
N ARG A 143 -10.69 -15.58 -3.42
CA ARG A 143 -10.75 -14.31 -2.68
C ARG A 143 -11.53 -13.26 -3.46
N VAL A 144 -11.23 -13.09 -4.75
CA VAL A 144 -11.91 -12.12 -5.63
C VAL A 144 -13.39 -12.52 -5.81
N LEU A 145 -13.67 -13.81 -6.01
CA LEU A 145 -15.03 -14.31 -6.16
C LEU A 145 -15.87 -14.15 -4.89
N LYS A 146 -15.29 -14.20 -3.69
CA LYS A 146 -16.02 -13.92 -2.44
C LYS A 146 -16.51 -12.47 -2.33
N VAL A 147 -15.72 -11.52 -2.83
CA VAL A 147 -16.15 -10.11 -2.90
C VAL A 147 -17.34 -9.96 -3.85
N LEU A 148 -17.30 -10.65 -4.99
CA LEU A 148 -18.42 -10.70 -5.92
C LEU A 148 -19.65 -11.40 -5.31
N ASP A 149 -19.45 -12.45 -4.52
CA ASP A 149 -20.52 -13.19 -3.84
C ASP A 149 -21.29 -12.31 -2.87
N GLN A 150 -20.58 -11.54 -2.04
CA GLN A 150 -21.16 -10.55 -1.13
C GLN A 150 -21.91 -9.44 -1.88
N ALA A 151 -21.38 -8.97 -3.01
CA ALA A 151 -22.04 -7.94 -3.81
C ALA A 151 -23.37 -8.42 -4.43
N LEU A 152 -23.47 -9.73 -4.70
CA LEU A 152 -24.64 -10.39 -5.28
C LEU A 152 -25.62 -10.94 -4.23
N GLU A 153 -25.28 -10.88 -2.94
CA GLU A 153 -26.15 -11.37 -1.86
C GLU A 153 -27.53 -10.69 -1.87
N PRO A 154 -27.66 -9.35 -1.94
CA PRO A 154 -28.97 -8.70 -1.98
C PRO A 154 -29.54 -8.52 -3.40
N ARG A 155 -28.92 -9.08 -4.46
CA ARG A 155 -29.25 -8.71 -5.85
C ARG A 155 -29.36 -9.88 -6.81
N THR A 156 -30.34 -9.82 -7.70
CA THR A 156 -30.47 -10.80 -8.79
C THR A 156 -29.42 -10.58 -9.88
N PHE A 157 -29.09 -9.32 -10.19
CA PHE A 157 -28.11 -8.87 -11.20
C PHE A 157 -27.19 -7.80 -10.61
N LEU A 158 -26.03 -7.56 -11.24
CA LEU A 158 -25.01 -6.65 -10.71
C LEU A 158 -25.46 -5.19 -10.68
N VAL A 159 -26.24 -4.77 -11.68
CA VAL A 159 -26.77 -3.41 -11.81
C VAL A 159 -28.24 -3.45 -12.25
N GLY A 160 -29.11 -2.90 -11.41
CA GLY A 160 -30.56 -2.85 -11.67
C GLY A 160 -31.25 -4.21 -11.61
N GLU A 161 -32.44 -4.28 -12.19
CA GLU A 161 -33.35 -5.45 -12.09
C GLU A 161 -33.29 -6.39 -13.32
N SER A 162 -32.37 -6.16 -14.25
CA SER A 162 -32.21 -6.99 -15.45
C SER A 162 -30.75 -7.05 -15.88
N ILE A 163 -30.41 -8.03 -16.73
CA ILE A 163 -29.04 -8.17 -17.25
C ILE A 163 -28.58 -6.91 -17.95
N THR A 164 -27.44 -6.42 -17.50
CA THR A 164 -26.70 -5.30 -18.09
C THR A 164 -25.35 -5.76 -18.62
N LEU A 165 -24.61 -4.85 -19.26
CA LEU A 165 -23.25 -5.13 -19.69
C LEU A 165 -22.32 -5.48 -18.51
N ALA A 166 -22.63 -5.04 -17.28
CA ALA A 166 -21.92 -5.47 -16.08
C ALA A 166 -22.01 -6.99 -15.92
N ASP A 167 -23.21 -7.55 -16.02
CA ASP A 167 -23.44 -8.98 -15.89
C ASP A 167 -22.75 -9.76 -17.00
N MET A 168 -22.83 -9.27 -18.23
CA MET A 168 -22.16 -9.88 -19.38
C MET A 168 -20.65 -9.92 -19.21
N ALA A 169 -20.03 -8.81 -18.79
CA ALA A 169 -18.58 -8.72 -18.63
C ALA A 169 -18.07 -9.64 -17.53
N VAL A 170 -18.69 -9.58 -16.34
CA VAL A 170 -18.28 -10.40 -15.21
C VAL A 170 -18.56 -11.88 -15.46
N ALA A 171 -19.70 -12.24 -16.07
CA ALA A 171 -20.02 -13.64 -16.37
C ALA A 171 -19.04 -14.24 -17.38
N THR A 172 -18.65 -13.47 -18.40
CA THR A 172 -17.67 -13.92 -19.38
C THR A 172 -16.27 -14.05 -18.77
N ALA A 173 -15.91 -13.19 -17.82
CA ALA A 173 -14.64 -13.25 -17.08
C ALA A 173 -14.52 -14.46 -16.13
N VAL A 174 -15.63 -14.96 -15.56
CA VAL A 174 -15.64 -16.18 -14.72
C VAL A 174 -15.97 -17.46 -15.48
N LEU A 175 -16.33 -17.38 -16.76
CA LEU A 175 -16.76 -18.53 -17.57
C LEU A 175 -15.75 -19.69 -17.54
N LEU A 176 -14.48 -19.38 -17.79
CA LEU A 176 -13.42 -20.39 -17.84
C LEU A 176 -13.14 -21.02 -16.47
N PRO A 177 -13.06 -20.26 -15.35
CA PRO A 177 -13.08 -20.84 -14.02
C PRO A 177 -14.24 -21.80 -13.76
N PHE A 178 -15.47 -21.44 -14.10
CA PHE A 178 -16.64 -22.32 -13.91
C PHE A 178 -16.59 -23.59 -14.77
N LYS A 179 -15.98 -23.53 -15.97
CA LYS A 179 -15.78 -24.70 -16.84
C LYS A 179 -14.66 -25.63 -16.35
N TYR A 180 -13.56 -25.09 -15.85
CA TYR A 180 -12.31 -25.85 -15.72
C TYR A 180 -11.68 -25.88 -14.32
N ALA A 181 -12.03 -24.96 -13.43
CA ALA A 181 -11.32 -24.77 -12.15
C ALA A 181 -12.20 -24.87 -10.90
N LEU A 182 -13.44 -24.38 -10.92
CA LEU A 182 -14.30 -24.30 -9.73
C LEU A 182 -15.06 -25.62 -9.50
N GLU A 183 -14.53 -26.44 -8.59
CA GLU A 183 -15.12 -27.72 -8.21
C GLU A 183 -16.45 -27.54 -7.45
N PRO A 184 -17.27 -28.59 -7.27
CA PRO A 184 -18.52 -28.49 -6.53
C PRO A 184 -18.37 -27.85 -5.13
N SER A 185 -17.30 -28.18 -4.39
CA SER A 185 -17.03 -27.58 -3.08
C SER A 185 -16.77 -26.08 -3.13
N ASP A 186 -16.13 -25.58 -4.19
CA ASP A 186 -15.88 -24.15 -4.35
C ASP A 186 -17.20 -23.41 -4.65
N ARG A 187 -18.02 -24.00 -5.53
CA ARG A 187 -19.34 -23.46 -5.91
C ARG A 187 -20.31 -23.43 -4.74
N GLU A 188 -20.26 -24.40 -3.83
CA GLU A 188 -21.03 -24.40 -2.58
C GLU A 188 -20.69 -23.19 -1.71
N THR A 189 -19.40 -22.80 -1.63
CA THR A 189 -18.96 -21.62 -0.87
C THR A 189 -19.26 -20.28 -1.55
N LEU A 190 -19.61 -20.30 -2.83
CA LEU A 190 -19.92 -19.14 -3.66
C LEU A 190 -21.39 -19.20 -4.10
N THR A 191 -22.29 -19.27 -3.13
CA THR A 191 -23.71 -19.53 -3.37
C THR A 191 -24.35 -18.47 -4.28
N ASN A 192 -24.06 -17.19 -4.04
CA ASN A 192 -24.67 -16.08 -4.77
C ASN A 192 -24.07 -15.93 -6.17
N VAL A 193 -22.74 -16.07 -6.31
CA VAL A 193 -22.08 -16.08 -7.62
C VAL A 193 -22.56 -17.26 -8.45
N THR A 194 -22.63 -18.46 -7.86
CA THR A 194 -23.08 -19.66 -8.58
C THR A 194 -24.52 -19.54 -9.05
N ARG A 195 -25.42 -19.03 -8.18
CA ARG A 195 -26.80 -18.71 -8.55
C ARG A 195 -26.85 -17.72 -9.71
N TRP A 196 -26.22 -16.56 -9.56
CA TRP A 196 -26.23 -15.48 -10.55
C TRP A 196 -25.59 -15.91 -11.87
N PHE A 197 -24.46 -16.62 -11.84
CA PHE A 197 -23.78 -17.12 -13.03
C PHE A 197 -24.67 -18.10 -13.79
N THR A 198 -25.30 -19.04 -13.07
CA THR A 198 -26.28 -19.98 -13.63
C THR A 198 -27.47 -19.24 -14.25
N THR A 199 -27.97 -18.18 -13.58
CA THR A 199 -29.02 -17.32 -14.13
C THR A 199 -28.59 -16.61 -15.42
N CYS A 200 -27.34 -16.17 -15.53
CA CYS A 200 -26.81 -15.49 -16.72
C CYS A 200 -26.62 -16.46 -17.90
N ILE A 201 -25.93 -17.58 -17.71
CA ILE A 201 -25.60 -18.51 -18.81
C ILE A 201 -26.83 -19.21 -19.40
N ASN A 202 -27.91 -19.34 -18.61
CA ASN A 202 -29.16 -19.95 -19.06
C ASN A 202 -30.08 -18.97 -19.82
N GLN A 203 -29.67 -17.71 -19.99
CA GLN A 203 -30.43 -16.79 -20.81
C GLN A 203 -30.34 -17.18 -22.29
N PRO A 204 -31.41 -17.01 -23.08
CA PRO A 204 -31.42 -17.35 -24.50
C PRO A 204 -30.27 -16.72 -25.30
N GLN A 205 -29.89 -15.49 -24.95
CA GLN A 205 -28.81 -14.73 -25.59
C GLN A 205 -27.44 -15.32 -25.27
N PHE A 206 -27.20 -15.71 -24.01
CA PHE A 206 -25.94 -16.37 -23.61
C PHE A 206 -25.85 -17.76 -24.25
N MET A 207 -26.93 -18.56 -24.20
CA MET A 207 -26.94 -19.91 -24.77
C MET A 207 -26.67 -19.93 -26.29
N LYS A 208 -27.13 -18.91 -27.03
CA LYS A 208 -26.85 -18.78 -28.47
C LYS A 208 -25.36 -18.61 -28.78
N VAL A 209 -24.61 -17.97 -27.89
CA VAL A 209 -23.17 -17.70 -28.08
C VAL A 209 -22.31 -18.79 -27.44
N LEU A 210 -22.63 -19.17 -26.21
CA LEU A 210 -21.82 -20.06 -25.39
C LEU A 210 -22.14 -21.55 -25.61
N GLY A 211 -23.34 -21.86 -26.12
CA GLY A 211 -23.89 -23.21 -26.11
C GLY A 211 -24.22 -23.70 -24.69
N GLN A 212 -24.48 -25.00 -24.56
CA GLN A 212 -24.69 -25.62 -23.24
C GLN A 212 -23.35 -25.74 -22.50
N ILE A 213 -23.26 -25.10 -21.34
CA ILE A 213 -22.04 -25.12 -20.51
C ILE A 213 -22.08 -26.28 -19.52
N THR A 214 -21.05 -27.13 -19.54
CA THR A 214 -20.79 -28.10 -18.49
C THR A 214 -19.87 -27.48 -17.44
N LEU A 215 -20.29 -27.50 -16.17
CA LEU A 215 -19.52 -26.96 -15.06
C LEU A 215 -18.44 -27.95 -14.61
N CYS A 216 -17.38 -27.45 -14.00
CA CYS A 216 -16.25 -28.25 -13.54
C CYS A 216 -16.67 -29.21 -12.41
N GLU A 217 -16.46 -30.51 -12.62
CA GLU A 217 -16.62 -31.55 -11.59
C GLU A 217 -15.32 -31.82 -10.85
N LYS A 218 -14.18 -31.63 -11.52
CA LYS A 218 -12.85 -31.81 -10.95
C LYS A 218 -11.82 -31.00 -11.72
N MET A 219 -10.96 -30.28 -11.01
CA MET A 219 -9.90 -29.46 -11.56
C MET A 219 -8.73 -30.37 -12.03
N VAL A 220 -8.77 -30.77 -13.30
CA VAL A 220 -7.74 -31.59 -13.95
C VAL A 220 -7.22 -30.95 -15.23
N PRO A 221 -5.93 -31.14 -15.59
CA PRO A 221 -5.39 -30.64 -16.85
C PRO A 221 -6.19 -31.18 -18.05
N VAL A 222 -6.63 -30.28 -18.93
CA VAL A 222 -7.46 -30.58 -20.09
C VAL A 222 -6.58 -30.82 -21.31
N THR A 223 -6.63 -32.02 -21.89
CA THR A 223 -5.96 -32.32 -23.16
C THR A 223 -6.83 -31.82 -24.32
N LEU A 224 -6.47 -30.70 -24.94
CA LEU A 224 -7.15 -30.21 -26.14
C LEU A 224 -6.94 -31.20 -27.30
N LYS A 225 -8.00 -31.91 -27.73
CA LYS A 225 -8.01 -32.62 -29.01
C LYS A 225 -8.33 -31.61 -30.12
N THR A 226 -7.35 -31.28 -30.94
CA THR A 226 -7.56 -30.55 -32.20
C THR A 226 -8.26 -31.46 -33.21
N ASN A 227 -9.52 -31.19 -33.52
CA ASN A 227 -10.26 -31.85 -34.61
C ASN A 227 -9.91 -31.19 -35.94
N VAL A 228 -9.31 -31.94 -36.86
CA VAL A 228 -9.32 -31.66 -38.29
C VAL A 228 -10.48 -32.46 -38.90
N ALA A 229 -11.21 -31.82 -39.80
CA ALA A 229 -12.50 -32.21 -40.36
C ALA A 229 -12.56 -33.63 -40.96
N GLU A 230 -13.71 -34.28 -40.81
CA GLU A 230 -14.18 -35.32 -41.74
C GLU A 230 -15.71 -35.41 -41.69
N ASN A 231 -16.35 -34.99 -42.79
CA ASN A 231 -17.73 -35.31 -43.13
C ASN A 231 -17.67 -36.48 -44.12
N THR A 232 -18.26 -37.62 -43.78
CA THR A 232 -19.11 -38.40 -44.71
C THR A 232 -19.85 -39.51 -43.96
N SER A 233 -21.16 -39.51 -44.20
CA SER A 233 -22.16 -40.51 -43.87
C SER A 233 -21.91 -41.87 -44.54
N ALA A 234 -22.32 -42.97 -43.89
CA ALA A 234 -23.43 -43.84 -44.33
C ALA A 234 -23.45 -45.19 -43.58
N ALA A 235 -24.63 -45.56 -43.08
CA ALA A 235 -25.33 -46.87 -43.11
C ALA A 235 -24.58 -48.16 -42.71
N ALA A 236 -25.19 -49.22 -42.18
CA ALA A 236 -26.47 -49.55 -41.55
C ALA A 236 -26.34 -51.04 -41.13
N ASP A 237 -27.29 -51.51 -40.32
CA ASP A 237 -27.68 -52.92 -40.08
C ASP A 237 -26.77 -53.85 -39.25
N SER A 238 -27.28 -54.87 -38.54
CA SER A 238 -28.53 -55.11 -37.81
C SER A 238 -28.33 -56.44 -37.04
N ASN A 239 -29.04 -56.58 -35.91
CA ASN A 239 -29.54 -57.80 -35.27
C ASN A 239 -28.60 -58.91 -34.72
N GLY A 240 -28.94 -59.34 -33.49
CA GLY A 240 -29.04 -60.78 -33.19
C GLY A 240 -28.37 -61.27 -31.90
N SER A 241 -29.12 -61.28 -30.81
CA SER A 241 -28.95 -62.09 -29.58
C SER A 241 -28.86 -63.61 -29.90
N THR A 242 -28.22 -64.53 -29.17
CA THR A 242 -28.22 -64.85 -27.71
C THR A 242 -27.14 -65.91 -27.37
N ALA A 243 -26.52 -65.74 -26.19
CA ALA A 243 -26.08 -66.73 -25.19
C ALA A 243 -25.29 -68.01 -25.55
N ASN A 244 -23.95 -67.96 -25.40
CA ASN A 244 -23.15 -68.73 -24.41
C ASN A 244 -21.67 -68.29 -24.51
N GLY A 245 -21.01 -68.08 -23.37
CA GLY A 245 -19.73 -67.35 -23.28
C GLY A 245 -18.52 -68.01 -23.99
N PRO A 246 -17.63 -67.18 -24.58
CA PRO A 246 -16.17 -67.32 -24.39
C PRO A 246 -15.44 -65.94 -24.52
N PRO A 247 -14.14 -65.90 -24.89
CA PRO A 247 -12.93 -65.83 -24.08
C PRO A 247 -12.55 -64.41 -23.60
N LYS A 248 -11.47 -64.28 -22.81
CA LYS A 248 -10.93 -62.98 -22.35
C LYS A 248 -10.69 -62.03 -23.53
N THR A 249 -11.20 -60.80 -23.41
CA THR A 249 -11.20 -59.76 -24.45
C THR A 249 -9.80 -59.16 -24.69
N GLU A 250 -9.57 -58.73 -25.93
CA GLU A 250 -8.36 -58.05 -26.43
C GLU A 250 -7.94 -56.83 -25.58
N ALA A 251 -8.90 -56.19 -24.92
CA ALA A 251 -8.68 -55.11 -23.96
C ALA A 251 -7.96 -55.55 -22.67
N GLN A 252 -8.17 -56.79 -22.19
CA GLN A 252 -7.48 -57.33 -21.02
C GLN A 252 -6.03 -57.72 -21.35
N LEU A 253 -5.79 -58.32 -22.52
CA LEU A 253 -4.44 -58.65 -23.01
C LEU A 253 -3.61 -57.37 -23.27
N ARG A 254 -4.21 -56.31 -23.83
CA ARG A 254 -3.55 -54.99 -23.96
C ARG A 254 -3.24 -54.32 -22.62
N LYS A 255 -4.08 -54.52 -21.61
CA LYS A 255 -3.90 -53.94 -20.28
C LYS A 255 -2.80 -54.67 -19.50
N GLU A 256 -2.68 -55.99 -19.64
CA GLU A 256 -1.57 -56.78 -19.09
C GLU A 256 -0.25 -56.52 -19.84
N ALA A 257 -0.28 -56.40 -21.17
CA ALA A 257 0.90 -56.02 -21.96
C ALA A 257 1.43 -54.62 -21.60
N LYS A 258 0.55 -53.62 -21.45
CA LYS A 258 0.94 -52.28 -20.97
C LYS A 258 1.45 -52.28 -19.53
N LYS A 259 0.96 -53.18 -18.67
CA LYS A 259 1.45 -53.31 -17.28
C LYS A 259 2.84 -53.96 -17.24
N LYS A 260 3.09 -54.95 -18.10
CA LYS A 260 4.38 -55.63 -18.25
C LYS A 260 5.45 -54.72 -18.85
N GLU A 261 5.10 -53.94 -19.88
CA GLU A 261 6.00 -52.95 -20.50
C GLU A 261 6.37 -51.80 -19.53
N LYS A 262 5.42 -51.39 -18.67
CA LYS A 262 5.65 -50.33 -17.66
C LYS A 262 6.50 -50.84 -16.48
N MET A 263 6.37 -52.11 -16.11
CA MET A 263 7.21 -52.78 -15.12
C MET A 263 8.64 -53.00 -15.65
N GLU A 264 8.80 -53.44 -16.91
CA GLU A 264 10.11 -53.60 -17.56
C GLU A 264 10.83 -52.25 -17.73
N LYS A 265 10.13 -51.18 -18.14
CA LYS A 265 10.70 -49.82 -18.18
C LYS A 265 11.08 -49.29 -16.80
N PHE A 266 10.38 -49.69 -15.74
CA PHE A 266 10.71 -49.32 -14.36
C PHE A 266 11.90 -50.11 -13.81
N GLN A 267 12.02 -51.40 -14.13
CA GLN A 267 13.18 -52.24 -13.80
C GLN A 267 14.43 -51.84 -14.58
N GLN A 268 14.32 -51.51 -15.86
CA GLN A 268 15.45 -50.97 -16.66
C GLN A 268 15.95 -49.62 -16.11
N LYS A 269 15.05 -48.78 -15.59
CA LYS A 269 15.44 -47.48 -14.98
C LYS A 269 16.16 -47.69 -13.63
N LYS A 270 15.69 -48.65 -12.82
CA LYS A 270 16.37 -49.05 -11.56
C LYS A 270 17.71 -49.74 -11.80
N GLU A 271 17.84 -50.57 -12.84
CA GLU A 271 19.11 -51.21 -13.21
C GLU A 271 20.11 -50.22 -13.82
N MET A 272 19.64 -49.20 -14.57
CA MET A 272 20.49 -48.08 -15.03
C MET A 272 20.96 -47.18 -13.87
N GLU A 273 20.13 -46.98 -12.84
CA GLU A 273 20.52 -46.24 -11.63
C GLU A 273 21.46 -47.05 -10.73
N ALA A 274 21.30 -48.37 -10.66
CA ALA A 274 22.21 -49.26 -9.94
C ALA A 274 23.58 -49.41 -10.65
N LYS A 275 23.61 -49.52 -11.98
CA LYS A 275 24.86 -49.56 -12.77
C LYS A 275 25.64 -48.23 -12.77
N LYS A 276 25.00 -47.12 -12.41
CA LYS A 276 25.67 -45.81 -12.19
C LYS A 276 26.39 -45.72 -10.84
N LYS A 277 26.17 -46.64 -9.89
CA LYS A 277 26.80 -46.64 -8.56
C LYS A 277 27.99 -47.59 -8.39
N THR A 278 28.36 -48.37 -9.40
CA THR A 278 29.49 -49.31 -9.34
C THR A 278 30.30 -49.30 -10.64
N GLN A 279 31.16 -48.28 -10.82
CA GLN A 279 32.36 -48.39 -11.67
C GLN A 279 33.55 -47.68 -11.00
N PRO A 280 34.79 -48.19 -11.17
CA PRO A 280 35.93 -47.73 -10.39
C PRO A 280 36.43 -46.36 -10.85
N VAL A 281 36.94 -45.60 -9.88
CA VAL A 281 37.61 -44.31 -10.03
C VAL A 281 38.72 -44.43 -11.08
N LYS A 282 38.57 -43.75 -12.22
CA LYS A 282 39.67 -43.39 -13.11
C LYS A 282 39.88 -41.88 -13.01
N GLU A 283 41.10 -41.52 -12.62
CA GLU A 283 41.61 -40.16 -12.47
C GLU A 283 41.20 -39.28 -13.66
N LYS A 284 40.34 -38.29 -13.38
CA LYS A 284 40.06 -37.19 -14.30
C LYS A 284 40.78 -35.96 -13.79
N LYS A 285 41.69 -35.45 -14.63
CA LYS A 285 42.30 -34.12 -14.54
C LYS A 285 41.30 -33.10 -14.01
N ALA A 286 41.77 -32.31 -13.04
CA ALA A 286 41.05 -31.23 -12.41
C ALA A 286 40.27 -30.40 -13.45
N LYS A 287 38.94 -30.39 -13.32
CA LYS A 287 38.13 -29.29 -13.86
C LYS A 287 38.52 -28.04 -13.08
N PRO A 288 38.70 -26.87 -13.73
CA PRO A 288 38.89 -25.64 -12.97
C PRO A 288 37.64 -25.45 -12.10
N GLU A 289 37.87 -25.27 -10.81
CA GLU A 289 36.85 -24.88 -9.85
C GLU A 289 36.03 -23.73 -10.46
N LYS A 290 34.70 -23.82 -10.39
CA LYS A 290 33.90 -22.59 -10.42
C LYS A 290 34.39 -21.81 -9.20
N LYS A 291 35.26 -20.82 -9.42
CA LYS A 291 35.55 -19.79 -8.42
C LYS A 291 34.20 -19.31 -7.91
N GLU A 292 33.90 -19.56 -6.64
CA GLU A 292 33.00 -18.69 -5.92
C GLU A 292 33.60 -17.30 -6.08
N LEU A 293 32.97 -16.47 -6.92
CA LEU A 293 33.28 -15.05 -6.95
C LEU A 293 32.90 -14.54 -5.57
N GLY A 294 33.89 -14.37 -4.69
CA GLY A 294 33.69 -13.78 -3.38
C GLY A 294 32.93 -12.47 -3.50
N VAL A 295 32.22 -12.09 -2.43
CA VAL A 295 31.48 -10.82 -2.38
C VAL A 295 32.43 -9.68 -2.73
N ILE A 296 32.13 -8.95 -3.81
CA ILE A 296 32.96 -7.82 -4.27
C ILE A 296 32.85 -6.73 -3.21
N THR A 297 33.96 -6.44 -2.54
CA THR A 297 34.04 -5.44 -1.47
C THR A 297 35.03 -4.35 -1.83
N TYR A 298 34.84 -3.17 -1.24
CA TYR A 298 35.77 -2.05 -1.40
C TYR A 298 36.94 -2.23 -0.42
N SER A 299 38.13 -2.53 -0.96
CA SER A 299 39.33 -2.86 -0.18
C SER A 299 40.34 -1.72 -0.02
N VAL A 300 40.09 -0.57 -0.64
CA VAL A 300 40.96 0.60 -0.51
C VAL A 300 40.72 1.23 0.88
N PRO A 301 41.77 1.46 1.69
CA PRO A 301 41.64 2.06 3.01
C PRO A 301 41.30 3.55 2.88
N THR A 302 40.02 3.87 2.90
CA THR A 302 39.52 5.26 2.90
C THR A 302 39.16 5.65 4.33
N PRO A 303 39.84 6.65 4.94
CA PRO A 303 39.50 7.14 6.26
C PRO A 303 38.03 7.57 6.36
N ALA A 304 37.41 7.39 7.53
CA ALA A 304 36.02 7.77 7.73
C ALA A 304 35.81 9.27 7.46
N GLY A 305 34.88 9.57 6.56
CA GLY A 305 34.58 10.94 6.15
C GLY A 305 35.38 11.45 4.95
N ASP A 306 36.39 10.71 4.48
CA ASP A 306 37.09 11.09 3.27
C ASP A 306 36.38 10.56 2.02
N LYS A 307 36.53 11.29 0.92
CA LYS A 307 35.89 10.92 -0.35
C LYS A 307 36.46 9.59 -0.84
N LYS A 308 35.58 8.68 -1.22
CA LYS A 308 35.93 7.38 -1.81
C LYS A 308 36.79 7.57 -3.06
N ASP A 309 37.83 6.76 -3.20
CA ASP A 309 38.60 6.66 -4.44
C ASP A 309 37.77 5.96 -5.53
N VAL A 310 37.50 6.68 -6.60
CA VAL A 310 36.75 6.24 -7.79
C VAL A 310 37.60 6.18 -9.06
N VAL A 311 38.92 6.41 -8.95
CA VAL A 311 39.88 6.34 -10.08
C VAL A 311 40.07 4.89 -10.53
N SER A 312 39.96 3.94 -9.60
CA SER A 312 40.03 2.51 -9.92
C SER A 312 38.92 2.06 -10.89
N PRO A 313 39.21 1.13 -11.82
CA PRO A 313 38.21 0.61 -12.75
C PRO A 313 37.00 0.00 -12.02
N LEU A 314 35.80 0.18 -12.60
CA LEU A 314 34.58 -0.43 -12.10
C LEU A 314 34.67 -1.96 -12.10
N PRO A 315 34.38 -2.63 -10.96
CA PRO A 315 34.20 -4.08 -10.91
C PRO A 315 33.28 -4.65 -12.01
N ASP A 316 33.43 -5.93 -12.30
CA ASP A 316 32.69 -6.62 -13.38
C ASP A 316 31.20 -6.75 -13.12
N SER A 317 30.79 -6.75 -11.86
CA SER A 317 29.38 -6.71 -11.48
C SER A 317 29.15 -5.72 -10.36
N TYR A 318 27.92 -5.19 -10.29
CA TYR A 318 27.45 -4.38 -9.18
C TYR A 318 27.47 -5.19 -7.87
N SER A 319 27.92 -4.54 -6.80
CA SER A 319 27.87 -5.05 -5.44
C SER A 319 27.46 -3.91 -4.50
N PRO A 320 26.36 -4.04 -3.74
CA PRO A 320 25.96 -3.03 -2.75
C PRO A 320 27.08 -2.71 -1.76
N GLN A 321 27.77 -3.73 -1.23
CA GLN A 321 28.86 -3.52 -0.27
C GLN A 321 30.01 -2.71 -0.85
N TYR A 322 30.35 -2.92 -2.12
CA TYR A 322 31.35 -2.11 -2.80
C TYR A 322 30.85 -0.68 -2.97
N VAL A 323 29.61 -0.50 -3.44
CA VAL A 323 29.04 0.80 -3.80
C VAL A 323 28.83 1.68 -2.58
N GLU A 324 28.14 1.18 -1.55
CA GLU A 324 27.72 1.95 -0.37
C GLU A 324 28.88 2.33 0.56
N ALA A 325 30.05 1.70 0.40
CA ALA A 325 31.23 1.98 1.20
C ALA A 325 31.69 3.44 1.09
N ALA A 326 32.09 4.02 2.24
CA ALA A 326 32.67 5.36 2.43
C ALA A 326 31.78 6.58 2.08
N TRP A 327 30.72 6.45 1.27
CA TRP A 327 29.93 7.62 0.86
C TRP A 327 29.21 8.32 2.00
N TYR A 328 28.55 7.55 2.87
CA TYR A 328 27.73 8.14 3.93
C TYR A 328 28.55 9.03 4.88
N SER A 329 29.69 8.50 5.35
CA SER A 329 30.55 9.25 6.28
C SER A 329 31.12 10.50 5.61
N TRP A 330 31.43 10.45 4.30
CA TRP A 330 31.86 11.62 3.55
C TRP A 330 30.75 12.68 3.46
N TRP A 331 29.53 12.30 3.08
CA TRP A 331 28.40 13.23 3.01
C TRP A 331 28.14 13.93 4.35
N GLU A 332 28.19 13.16 5.45
CA GLU A 332 28.03 13.66 6.82
C GLU A 332 29.15 14.66 7.18
N LYS A 333 30.42 14.29 6.97
CA LYS A 333 31.57 15.16 7.28
C LYS A 333 31.58 16.46 6.48
N GLN A 334 31.14 16.43 5.22
CA GLN A 334 31.05 17.63 4.38
C GLN A 334 29.85 18.53 4.72
N GLY A 335 28.93 18.06 5.56
CA GLY A 335 27.75 18.82 5.96
C GLY A 335 26.71 18.97 4.85
N PHE A 336 26.69 18.09 3.82
CA PHE A 336 25.75 18.20 2.69
C PHE A 336 24.27 18.10 3.09
N PHE A 337 23.99 17.58 4.28
CA PHE A 337 22.63 17.42 4.80
C PHE A 337 22.11 18.66 5.52
N LYS A 338 23.01 19.58 5.89
CA LYS A 338 22.73 20.75 6.70
C LYS A 338 22.06 21.86 5.88
N PRO A 339 21.05 22.57 6.42
CA PRO A 339 20.43 23.69 5.73
C PRO A 339 21.40 24.87 5.50
N GLU A 340 22.48 24.95 6.27
CA GLU A 340 23.54 25.95 6.11
C GLU A 340 24.50 25.64 4.95
N TYR A 341 24.42 24.45 4.34
CA TYR A 341 25.31 24.11 3.23
C TYR A 341 25.04 25.00 2.02
N GLY A 342 26.05 25.79 1.63
CA GLY A 342 25.97 26.68 0.47
C GLY A 342 25.14 27.95 0.67
N VAL A 343 24.54 28.16 1.86
CA VAL A 343 23.70 29.33 2.17
C VAL A 343 24.28 30.09 3.38
N ARG A 344 24.47 31.41 3.26
CA ARG A 344 24.90 32.28 4.36
C ARG A 344 23.71 33.03 4.92
N PHE A 345 23.00 32.49 5.92
CA PHE A 345 22.00 33.15 6.82
C PHE A 345 21.00 34.18 6.25
N GLU A 346 20.93 34.38 4.93
CA GLU A 346 20.03 35.29 4.23
C GLU A 346 18.77 34.53 3.78
N PRO A 347 17.62 35.22 3.65
CA PRO A 347 16.41 34.61 3.11
C PRO A 347 16.66 34.03 1.72
N ASN A 348 16.49 32.71 1.57
CA ASN A 348 16.67 32.04 0.29
C ASN A 348 15.44 32.30 -0.61
N PRO A 349 15.59 32.94 -1.80
CA PRO A 349 14.47 33.21 -2.70
C PRO A 349 13.81 31.94 -3.26
N ARG A 350 14.49 30.79 -3.22
CA ARG A 350 13.91 29.49 -3.60
C ARG A 350 12.95 28.93 -2.53
N GLY A 351 12.98 29.45 -1.32
CA GLY A 351 12.12 29.02 -0.22
C GLY A 351 12.79 28.07 0.77
N ILE A 352 12.01 27.61 1.75
CA ILE A 352 12.43 26.73 2.84
C ILE A 352 11.57 25.46 2.78
N PHE A 353 12.23 24.31 2.83
CA PHE A 353 11.60 23.02 3.04
C PHE A 353 11.98 22.49 4.42
N MET A 354 11.01 22.47 5.35
CA MET A 354 11.21 21.88 6.68
C MET A 354 10.28 20.69 6.87
N MET A 355 10.86 19.59 7.34
CA MET A 355 10.14 18.43 7.84
C MET A 355 10.84 17.88 9.10
N CYS A 356 10.07 17.42 10.08
CA CYS A 356 10.59 16.64 11.20
C CYS A 356 10.30 15.15 10.96
N ILE A 357 11.25 14.28 11.30
CA ILE A 357 10.98 12.84 11.28
C ILE A 357 9.90 12.49 12.32
N PRO A 358 8.96 11.57 12.03
CA PRO A 358 8.19 10.86 13.04
C PRO A 358 9.17 10.18 13.99
N PRO A 359 9.36 10.68 15.22
CA PRO A 359 10.47 10.26 16.05
C PRO A 359 10.28 8.78 16.41
N PRO A 360 11.17 7.85 15.98
CA PRO A 360 10.97 6.44 16.25
C PRO A 360 11.05 6.15 17.74
N ASN A 361 10.18 5.25 18.20
CA ASN A 361 10.13 4.82 19.60
C ASN A 361 11.40 4.04 19.98
N VAL A 362 12.04 4.36 21.10
CA VAL A 362 13.21 3.60 21.65
C VAL A 362 12.81 2.24 22.26
N THR A 363 12.12 1.41 21.47
CA THR A 363 11.58 0.10 21.86
C THR A 363 12.30 -1.06 21.17
N GLY A 364 13.45 -0.82 20.53
CA GLY A 364 14.22 -1.83 19.79
C GLY A 364 14.64 -1.34 18.41
N SER A 365 14.65 -2.25 17.42
CA SER A 365 15.06 -1.94 16.03
C SER A 365 13.93 -1.35 15.19
N LEU A 366 14.30 -0.65 14.11
CA LEU A 366 13.43 -0.28 13.02
C LEU A 366 12.96 -1.50 12.20
N HIS A 367 11.94 -1.28 11.37
CA HIS A 367 11.37 -2.28 10.47
C HIS A 367 11.05 -1.67 9.10
N LEU A 368 10.63 -2.49 8.13
CA LEU A 368 10.37 -2.03 6.75
C LEU A 368 9.35 -0.89 6.64
N GLY A 369 8.35 -0.82 7.54
CA GLY A 369 7.50 0.39 7.67
C GLY A 369 8.27 1.69 7.94
N HIS A 370 9.25 1.69 8.84
CA HIS A 370 10.11 2.86 9.07
C HIS A 370 11.03 3.13 7.87
N ALA A 371 11.47 2.08 7.16
CA ALA A 371 12.26 2.24 5.94
C ALA A 371 11.46 2.91 4.82
N LEU A 372 10.14 2.64 4.72
CA LEU A 372 9.24 3.32 3.79
C LEU A 372 9.13 4.80 4.10
N THR A 373 8.79 5.14 5.36
CA THR A 373 8.75 6.53 5.85
C THR A 373 10.06 7.25 5.51
N ASN A 374 11.20 6.62 5.83
CA ASN A 374 12.51 7.17 5.55
C ASN A 374 12.77 7.37 4.04
N ALA A 375 12.41 6.40 3.20
CA ALA A 375 12.62 6.48 1.76
C ALA A 375 11.82 7.63 1.14
N ILE A 376 10.56 7.82 1.55
CA ILE A 376 9.71 8.92 1.10
C ILE A 376 10.28 10.26 1.56
N GLN A 377 10.55 10.39 2.86
CA GLN A 377 11.01 11.64 3.46
C GLN A 377 12.36 12.10 2.92
N ASP A 378 13.31 11.18 2.80
CA ASP A 378 14.63 11.48 2.28
C ASP A 378 14.59 11.83 0.79
N CYS A 379 13.74 11.15 0.02
CA CYS A 379 13.54 11.43 -1.39
C CYS A 379 13.01 12.86 -1.61
N LEU A 380 11.98 13.27 -0.86
CA LEU A 380 11.47 14.64 -0.89
C LEU A 380 12.52 15.66 -0.45
N THR A 381 13.20 15.41 0.67
CA THR A 381 14.24 16.30 1.20
C THR A 381 15.38 16.49 0.19
N ARG A 382 15.85 15.40 -0.45
CA ARG A 382 16.87 15.47 -1.50
C ARG A 382 16.38 16.26 -2.70
N TRP A 383 15.15 16.02 -3.16
CA TRP A 383 14.58 16.76 -4.28
C TRP A 383 14.48 18.27 -4.00
N HIS A 384 13.96 18.68 -2.85
CA HIS A 384 13.91 20.09 -2.44
C HIS A 384 15.31 20.72 -2.31
N ARG A 385 16.27 20.01 -1.69
CA ARG A 385 17.67 20.44 -1.60
C ARG A 385 18.29 20.63 -2.99
N MET A 386 18.09 19.68 -3.89
CA MET A 386 18.59 19.77 -5.27
C MET A 386 17.87 20.88 -6.07
N ARG A 387 16.64 21.28 -5.72
CA ARG A 387 15.99 22.46 -6.30
C ARG A 387 16.53 23.81 -5.76
N GLY A 388 17.51 23.76 -4.86
CA GLY A 388 18.16 24.93 -4.28
C GLY A 388 17.39 25.56 -3.12
N GLU A 389 16.38 24.88 -2.59
CA GLU A 389 15.66 25.32 -1.39
C GLU A 389 16.50 25.09 -0.13
N THR A 390 16.30 25.92 0.89
CA THR A 390 16.90 25.69 2.21
C THR A 390 16.16 24.54 2.88
N SER A 391 16.76 23.35 2.87
CA SER A 391 16.10 22.10 3.27
C SER A 391 16.60 21.61 4.62
N LEU A 392 15.71 21.48 5.60
CA LEU A 392 15.96 20.86 6.90
C LEU A 392 15.06 19.63 7.08
N TRP A 393 15.68 18.47 7.26
CA TRP A 393 15.01 17.27 7.76
C TRP A 393 15.57 16.93 9.13
N ASN A 394 14.80 17.23 10.18
CA ASN A 394 15.28 17.15 11.56
C ASN A 394 15.12 15.73 12.14
N PRO A 395 16.19 15.10 12.65
CA PRO A 395 16.11 13.80 13.31
C PRO A 395 15.62 13.88 14.76
N GLY A 396 15.08 12.77 15.27
CA GLY A 396 14.83 12.60 16.69
C GLY A 396 14.24 11.24 17.05
N CYS A 397 14.17 10.95 18.34
CA CYS A 397 13.61 9.70 18.90
C CYS A 397 12.60 9.99 20.03
N ASP A 398 11.61 9.11 20.17
CA ASP A 398 10.55 9.23 21.18
C ASP A 398 10.80 8.26 22.33
N HIS A 399 10.69 8.76 23.57
CA HIS A 399 10.80 7.98 24.80
C HIS A 399 9.71 6.92 24.91
N ALA A 400 8.58 7.11 24.23
CA ALA A 400 7.50 6.14 24.05
C ALA A 400 6.87 5.61 25.35
N GLY A 401 7.06 6.31 26.48
CA GLY A 401 6.43 6.07 27.79
C GLY A 401 6.18 4.60 28.10
N ILE A 402 4.91 4.20 28.05
CA ILE A 402 4.42 2.83 28.34
C ILE A 402 5.10 1.75 27.50
N ALA A 403 5.39 2.02 26.23
CA ALA A 403 5.95 1.04 25.32
C ALA A 403 7.39 0.69 25.71
N THR A 404 8.19 1.70 26.08
CA THR A 404 9.57 1.48 26.55
C THR A 404 9.56 0.82 27.93
N GLN A 405 8.71 1.30 28.84
CA GLN A 405 8.60 0.74 30.19
C GLN A 405 8.27 -0.77 30.15
N VAL A 406 7.24 -1.17 29.39
CA VAL A 406 6.84 -2.59 29.27
C VAL A 406 7.96 -3.45 28.69
N VAL A 407 8.72 -2.94 27.73
CA VAL A 407 9.84 -3.69 27.13
C VAL A 407 10.97 -3.90 28.14
N VAL A 408 11.28 -2.89 28.95
CA VAL A 408 12.31 -2.98 30.01
C VAL A 408 11.85 -3.88 31.15
N GLU A 409 10.59 -3.79 31.59
CA GLU A 409 10.01 -4.69 32.61
C GLU A 409 10.07 -6.16 32.18
N LYS A 410 9.67 -6.46 30.93
CA LYS A 410 9.77 -7.83 30.39
C LYS A 410 11.22 -8.33 30.35
N LYS A 411 12.16 -7.46 29.96
CA LYS A 411 13.59 -7.79 29.97
C LYS A 411 14.08 -8.10 31.39
N LEU A 412 13.76 -7.24 32.36
CA LEU A 412 14.13 -7.42 33.77
C LEU A 412 13.56 -8.72 34.35
N MET A 413 12.29 -9.01 34.10
CA MET A 413 11.66 -10.25 34.56
C MET A 413 12.33 -11.48 33.93
N ARG A 414 12.66 -11.44 32.63
CA ARG A 414 13.32 -12.55 31.93
C ARG A 414 14.76 -12.80 32.39
N GLU A 415 15.54 -11.73 32.61
CA GLU A 415 16.97 -11.82 32.90
C GLU A 415 17.28 -11.94 34.39
N ARG A 416 16.47 -11.31 35.25
CA ARG A 416 16.72 -11.20 36.70
C ARG A 416 15.58 -11.75 37.57
N GLY A 417 14.43 -12.08 36.99
CA GLY A 417 13.26 -12.54 37.75
C GLY A 417 12.66 -11.48 38.69
N MET A 418 12.90 -10.20 38.40
CA MET A 418 12.49 -9.07 39.26
C MET A 418 11.48 -8.17 38.55
N SER A 419 10.53 -7.67 39.33
CA SER A 419 9.58 -6.62 38.93
C SER A 419 10.15 -5.21 39.13
N ARG A 420 9.55 -4.20 38.48
CA ARG A 420 9.91 -2.80 38.72
C ARG A 420 9.74 -2.38 40.20
N HIS A 421 8.74 -2.94 40.88
CA HIS A 421 8.41 -2.58 42.26
C HIS A 421 9.48 -3.07 43.24
N GLU A 422 10.01 -4.28 43.03
CA GLU A 422 11.13 -4.82 43.82
C GLU A 422 12.43 -4.05 43.57
N LEU A 423 12.64 -3.53 42.36
CA LEU A 423 13.82 -2.76 42.00
C LEU A 423 13.81 -1.32 42.55
N GLY A 424 12.61 -0.74 42.70
CA GLY A 424 12.41 0.66 43.09
C GLY A 424 12.47 1.64 41.90
N ARG A 425 11.82 2.81 42.05
CA ARG A 425 11.61 3.78 40.96
C ARG A 425 12.90 4.32 40.36
N GLU A 426 13.85 4.74 41.20
CA GLU A 426 15.11 5.35 40.75
C GLU A 426 15.96 4.36 39.95
N ASN A 427 16.17 3.16 40.49
CA ASN A 427 16.92 2.10 39.83
C ASN A 427 16.25 1.64 38.53
N PHE A 428 14.92 1.56 38.52
CA PHE A 428 14.18 1.23 37.31
C PHE A 428 14.38 2.29 36.21
N ILE A 429 14.29 3.58 36.54
CA ILE A 429 14.52 4.67 35.59
C ILE A 429 15.95 4.61 35.01
N GLN A 430 16.96 4.25 35.82
CA GLN A 430 18.33 4.06 35.35
C GLN A 430 18.44 2.92 34.32
N GLU A 431 17.77 1.78 34.54
CA GLU A 431 17.73 0.69 33.57
C GLU A 431 17.02 1.10 32.27
N VAL A 432 15.98 1.95 32.34
CA VAL A 432 15.33 2.50 31.14
C VAL A 432 16.24 3.45 30.37
N TRP A 433 17.03 4.30 31.05
CA TRP A 433 18.03 5.14 30.39
C TRP A 433 19.14 4.32 29.73
N LYS A 434 19.61 3.26 30.38
CA LYS A 434 20.57 2.32 29.79
C LYS A 434 20.02 1.70 28.52
N TRP A 435 18.77 1.25 28.54
CA TRP A 435 18.08 0.74 27.35
C TRP A 435 17.96 1.80 26.25
N LYS A 436 17.58 3.03 26.58
CA LYS A 436 17.49 4.15 25.63
C LYS A 436 18.83 4.38 24.93
N ASN A 437 19.94 4.39 25.66
CA ASN A 437 21.26 4.64 25.09
C ASN A 437 21.67 3.50 24.15
N GLU A 438 21.50 2.24 24.57
CA GLU A 438 21.80 1.07 23.72
C GLU A 438 20.95 1.01 22.44
N LYS A 439 19.64 1.31 22.53
CA LYS A 439 18.71 1.19 21.40
C LYS A 439 18.64 2.43 20.52
N GLY A 440 18.80 3.62 21.09
CA GLY A 440 18.79 4.89 20.36
C GLY A 440 19.91 4.93 19.31
N ASP A 441 21.12 4.53 19.69
CA ASP A 441 22.27 4.48 18.79
C ASP A 441 22.04 3.51 17.62
N ARG A 442 21.38 2.38 17.88
CA ARG A 442 21.00 1.43 16.83
C ARG A 442 20.00 2.02 15.84
N ILE A 443 18.99 2.77 16.32
CA ILE A 443 18.00 3.42 15.44
C ILE A 443 18.70 4.40 14.50
N TYR A 444 19.57 5.27 15.04
CA TYR A 444 20.34 6.20 14.22
C TYR A 444 21.27 5.47 13.25
N HIS A 445 21.93 4.39 13.68
CA HIS A 445 22.72 3.56 12.79
C HIS A 445 21.89 2.99 11.62
N GLN A 446 20.69 2.47 11.88
CA GLN A 446 19.79 1.95 10.84
C GLN A 446 19.37 3.05 9.85
N LEU A 447 19.04 4.26 10.32
CA LEU A 447 18.73 5.40 9.46
C LEU A 447 19.94 5.82 8.62
N LYS A 448 21.13 5.91 9.21
CA LYS A 448 22.38 6.17 8.46
C LYS A 448 22.61 5.13 7.37
N LYS A 449 22.41 3.84 7.68
CA LYS A 449 22.51 2.74 6.71
C LYS A 449 21.45 2.80 5.61
N LEU A 450 20.26 3.33 5.88
CA LEU A 450 19.23 3.63 4.87
C LEU A 450 19.58 4.83 3.97
N GLY A 451 20.72 5.49 4.20
CA GLY A 451 21.17 6.64 3.39
C GLY A 451 20.43 7.94 3.69
N SER A 452 19.84 8.08 4.88
CA SER A 452 19.06 9.26 5.28
C SER A 452 19.93 10.52 5.33
N SER A 453 19.51 11.57 4.63
CA SER A 453 20.14 12.90 4.63
C SER A 453 19.62 13.81 5.76
N LEU A 454 19.59 13.25 6.98
CA LEU A 454 19.20 13.94 8.21
C LEU A 454 20.32 14.84 8.72
N ASP A 455 19.95 15.94 9.36
CA ASP A 455 20.91 16.79 10.08
C ASP A 455 21.16 16.26 11.50
N TRP A 456 22.19 15.42 11.64
CA TRP A 456 22.51 14.76 12.91
C TRP A 456 22.93 15.71 14.03
N ASP A 457 23.37 16.93 13.73
CA ASP A 457 23.71 17.93 14.75
C ASP A 457 22.46 18.41 15.52
N ARG A 458 21.28 18.27 14.89
CA ARG A 458 19.98 18.63 15.46
C ARG A 458 19.20 17.41 15.97
N ALA A 459 19.85 16.25 16.10
CA ALA A 459 19.22 15.06 16.67
C ALA A 459 18.79 15.31 18.11
N CYS A 460 17.54 14.96 18.41
CA CYS A 460 16.93 15.19 19.71
C CYS A 460 16.21 13.95 20.24
N PHE A 461 16.01 13.93 21.54
CA PHE A 461 15.20 12.96 22.24
C PHE A 461 14.11 13.69 23.02
N THR A 462 12.88 13.19 22.97
CA THR A 462 11.71 13.84 23.61
C THR A 462 11.90 14.21 25.08
N MET A 463 12.73 13.48 25.84
CA MET A 463 13.07 13.79 27.23
C MET A 463 14.42 14.50 27.43
N ASP A 464 15.05 15.03 26.38
CA ASP A 464 16.18 15.95 26.54
C ASP A 464 15.76 17.19 27.34
N SER A 465 16.71 17.84 28.02
CA SER A 465 16.42 18.98 28.89
C SER A 465 15.63 20.10 28.19
N LYS A 466 16.03 20.44 26.96
CA LYS A 466 15.36 21.45 26.11
C LYS A 466 13.90 21.10 25.83
N LEU A 467 13.62 19.85 25.45
CA LEU A 467 12.27 19.40 25.11
C LEU A 467 11.42 19.17 26.36
N SER A 468 12.02 18.70 27.45
CA SER A 468 11.36 18.57 28.75
C SER A 468 10.91 19.91 29.31
N TYR A 469 11.72 20.96 29.13
CA TYR A 469 11.34 22.33 29.48
C TYR A 469 10.15 22.81 28.64
N ALA A 470 10.15 22.53 27.33
CA ALA A 470 9.00 22.81 26.46
C ALA A 470 7.72 22.10 26.95
N VAL A 471 7.81 20.82 27.31
CA VAL A 471 6.67 20.05 27.84
C VAL A 471 6.14 20.66 29.14
N GLN A 472 7.05 21.03 30.04
CA GLN A 472 6.69 21.67 31.30
C GLN A 472 5.97 23.01 31.07
N GLU A 473 6.51 23.85 30.17
CA GLU A 473 5.88 25.13 29.82
C GLU A 473 4.48 24.92 29.21
N ALA A 474 4.34 23.98 28.27
CA ALA A 474 3.07 23.66 27.64
C ALA A 474 2.00 23.28 28.68
N PHE A 475 2.36 22.41 29.63
CA PHE A 475 1.45 22.02 30.71
C PHE A 475 1.06 23.22 31.57
N ILE A 476 2.03 24.02 31.99
CA ILE A 476 1.79 25.14 32.90
C ILE A 476 0.88 26.18 32.25
N ARG A 477 1.15 26.60 31.01
CA ARG A 477 0.30 27.56 30.29
C ARG A 477 -1.13 27.07 30.15
N MET A 478 -1.32 25.84 29.69
CA MET A 478 -2.66 25.29 29.50
C MET A 478 -3.40 25.04 30.81
N HIS A 479 -2.69 24.74 31.91
CA HIS A 479 -3.30 24.64 33.24
C HIS A 479 -3.70 26.01 33.80
N ASP A 480 -2.83 27.01 33.66
CA ASP A 480 -3.11 28.39 34.10
C ASP A 480 -4.30 28.99 33.32
N GLU A 481 -4.49 28.60 32.05
CA GLU A 481 -5.64 28.96 31.21
C GLU A 481 -6.92 28.12 31.45
N GLY A 482 -6.85 27.10 32.31
CA GLY A 482 -7.99 26.21 32.59
C GLY A 482 -8.30 25.17 31.49
N VAL A 483 -7.47 25.08 30.45
CA VAL A 483 -7.59 24.05 29.40
C VAL A 483 -7.18 22.68 29.91
N ILE A 484 -6.11 22.63 30.73
CA ILE A 484 -5.77 21.45 31.51
C ILE A 484 -6.45 21.54 32.86
N TYR A 485 -7.15 20.48 33.24
CA TYR A 485 -7.85 20.40 34.52
C TYR A 485 -7.80 18.98 35.09
N ARG A 486 -8.09 18.86 36.38
CA ARG A 486 -8.15 17.55 37.07
C ARG A 486 -9.61 17.17 37.33
N SER A 487 -9.99 15.95 36.97
CA SER A 487 -11.35 15.45 37.21
C SER A 487 -11.33 13.96 37.56
N LYS A 488 -12.33 13.51 38.32
CA LYS A 488 -12.55 12.09 38.63
C LYS A 488 -13.55 11.53 37.62
N ARG A 489 -13.09 10.74 36.66
CA ARG A 489 -13.93 10.10 35.63
C ARG A 489 -13.58 8.62 35.51
N LEU A 490 -14.39 7.88 34.76
CA LEU A 490 -14.00 6.56 34.31
C LEU A 490 -12.80 6.65 33.37
N VAL A 491 -11.80 5.82 33.65
CA VAL A 491 -10.71 5.56 32.73
C VAL A 491 -10.69 4.10 32.35
N ASN A 492 -10.20 3.82 31.16
CA ASN A 492 -9.77 2.48 30.81
C ASN A 492 -8.53 2.15 31.64
N TRP A 493 -8.66 1.21 32.57
CA TRP A 493 -7.62 0.80 33.49
C TRP A 493 -7.10 -0.59 33.14
N SER A 494 -5.78 -0.75 33.10
CA SER A 494 -5.17 -2.08 33.06
C SER A 494 -4.68 -2.47 34.45
N CYS A 495 -5.38 -3.42 35.09
CA CYS A 495 -5.00 -3.96 36.40
C CYS A 495 -3.62 -4.61 36.40
N THR A 496 -3.16 -5.12 35.25
CA THR A 496 -1.81 -5.69 35.10
C THR A 496 -0.70 -4.64 35.02
N LEU A 497 -0.97 -3.49 34.38
CA LEU A 497 0.02 -2.41 34.24
C LEU A 497 -0.06 -1.39 35.38
N ASN A 498 -1.13 -1.43 36.17
CA ASN A 498 -1.50 -0.42 37.17
C ASN A 498 -1.47 0.99 36.58
N SER A 499 -2.10 1.16 35.41
CA SER A 499 -2.15 2.46 34.73
C SER A 499 -3.44 2.63 33.94
N ALA A 500 -3.90 3.88 33.88
CA ALA A 500 -4.83 4.30 32.86
C ALA A 500 -4.19 4.13 31.48
N ILE A 501 -5.00 3.71 30.51
CA ILE A 501 -4.66 3.57 29.10
C ILE A 501 -5.69 4.34 28.29
N SER A 502 -5.29 4.83 27.12
CA SER A 502 -6.20 5.54 26.21
C SER A 502 -7.16 4.58 25.51
N ASP A 503 -8.28 5.09 24.98
CA ASP A 503 -9.25 4.30 24.19
C ASP A 503 -8.60 3.53 23.04
N ILE A 504 -7.52 4.08 22.47
CA ILE A 504 -6.82 3.44 21.36
C ILE A 504 -5.84 2.35 21.78
N GLU A 505 -5.47 2.28 23.07
CA GLU A 505 -4.65 1.20 23.61
C GLU A 505 -5.49 -0.04 23.97
N VAL A 506 -6.79 0.01 23.70
CA VAL A 506 -7.77 -1.05 23.92
C VAL A 506 -8.07 -1.78 22.60
N ASP A 507 -7.61 -3.01 22.49
CA ASP A 507 -8.00 -3.94 21.43
C ASP A 507 -9.46 -4.38 21.67
N LYS A 508 -10.31 -4.25 20.65
CA LYS A 508 -11.70 -4.73 20.70
C LYS A 508 -11.77 -6.17 20.20
N LYS A 509 -11.97 -7.12 21.12
CA LYS A 509 -12.10 -8.54 20.77
C LYS A 509 -13.57 -8.92 20.61
N GLU A 510 -14.00 -9.13 19.38
CA GLU A 510 -15.34 -9.63 19.08
C GLU A 510 -15.45 -11.11 19.41
N LEU A 511 -16.51 -11.47 20.13
CA LEU A 511 -16.88 -12.83 20.48
C LEU A 511 -18.25 -13.12 19.87
N THR A 512 -18.38 -14.22 19.14
CA THR A 512 -19.66 -14.66 18.54
C THR A 512 -20.58 -15.35 19.55
N GLY A 513 -20.09 -15.64 20.75
CA GLY A 513 -20.82 -16.32 21.81
C GLY A 513 -19.89 -16.74 22.94
N ARG A 514 -20.32 -17.73 23.72
CA ARG A 514 -19.60 -18.19 24.91
C ARG A 514 -18.17 -18.61 24.59
N THR A 515 -17.21 -17.93 25.21
CA THR A 515 -15.78 -18.10 24.93
C THR A 515 -14.97 -18.06 26.23
N LEU A 516 -14.05 -19.01 26.38
CA LEU A 516 -13.07 -19.03 27.47
C LEU A 516 -11.79 -18.30 27.06
N LEU A 517 -11.49 -17.18 27.73
CA LEU A 517 -10.31 -16.35 27.46
C LEU A 517 -9.24 -16.49 28.56
N PRO A 518 -7.95 -16.55 28.21
CA PRO A 518 -6.89 -16.38 29.19
C PRO A 518 -6.88 -14.92 29.68
N VAL A 519 -6.67 -14.73 30.98
CA VAL A 519 -6.54 -13.41 31.62
C VAL A 519 -5.28 -13.43 32.50
N PRO A 520 -4.37 -12.44 32.38
CA PRO A 520 -3.21 -12.33 33.28
C PRO A 520 -3.61 -12.39 34.76
N GLY A 521 -2.84 -13.12 35.56
CA GLY A 521 -3.12 -13.31 36.99
C GLY A 521 -4.12 -14.42 37.34
N TYR A 522 -4.68 -15.13 36.33
CA TYR A 522 -5.58 -16.27 36.51
C TYR A 522 -5.00 -17.56 35.93
N LYS A 523 -5.09 -18.66 36.70
CA LYS A 523 -4.64 -19.99 36.26
C LYS A 523 -5.63 -20.63 35.28
N GLU A 524 -6.92 -20.46 35.54
CA GLU A 524 -8.00 -20.94 34.69
C GLU A 524 -8.42 -19.86 33.68
N LYS A 525 -8.91 -20.29 32.51
CA LYS A 525 -9.54 -19.38 31.56
C LYS A 525 -10.86 -18.87 32.13
N VAL A 526 -11.18 -17.61 31.84
CA VAL A 526 -12.38 -16.93 32.31
C VAL A 526 -13.44 -16.93 31.21
N GLU A 527 -14.71 -17.17 31.58
CA GLU A 527 -15.84 -17.20 30.67
C GLU A 527 -16.33 -15.78 30.32
N PHE A 528 -16.48 -15.52 29.02
CA PHE A 528 -17.07 -14.32 28.42
C PHE A 528 -18.06 -14.74 27.32
N GLY A 529 -18.80 -13.78 26.75
CA GLY A 529 -19.80 -14.05 25.71
C GLY A 529 -21.05 -14.72 26.25
N VAL A 530 -21.39 -14.43 27.51
CA VAL A 530 -22.60 -14.93 28.19
C VAL A 530 -23.39 -13.78 28.77
N LEU A 531 -24.72 -13.89 28.73
CA LEU A 531 -25.65 -12.95 29.34
C LEU A 531 -26.37 -13.68 30.48
N VAL A 532 -26.22 -13.15 31.69
CA VAL A 532 -26.77 -13.70 32.93
C VAL A 532 -28.02 -12.91 33.30
N SER A 533 -29.16 -13.59 33.41
CA SER A 533 -30.43 -13.02 33.86
C SER A 533 -30.66 -13.34 35.34
N PHE A 534 -30.96 -12.33 36.15
CA PHE A 534 -31.25 -12.46 37.57
C PHE A 534 -32.29 -11.43 38.03
N ALA A 535 -32.93 -11.68 39.18
CA ALA A 535 -34.00 -10.86 39.71
C ALA A 535 -33.58 -9.97 40.88
N TYR A 536 -34.11 -8.75 40.87
CA TYR A 536 -34.20 -7.85 42.02
C TYR A 536 -35.63 -7.84 42.57
N LYS A 537 -35.81 -7.82 43.90
CA LYS A 537 -37.14 -7.73 44.51
C LYS A 537 -37.59 -6.27 44.63
N VAL A 538 -38.84 -5.98 44.31
CA VAL A 538 -39.43 -4.65 44.48
C VAL A 538 -39.69 -4.39 45.96
N ASP A 539 -39.29 -3.21 46.45
CA ASP A 539 -39.46 -2.84 47.86
C ASP A 539 -40.94 -2.79 48.24
N GLY A 540 -41.31 -3.52 49.30
CA GLY A 540 -42.70 -3.64 49.76
C GLY A 540 -43.62 -4.48 48.86
N SER A 541 -43.07 -5.32 47.98
CA SER A 541 -43.83 -6.24 47.11
C SER A 541 -43.12 -7.58 46.94
N ASP A 542 -43.86 -8.63 46.56
CA ASP A 542 -43.31 -9.92 46.12
C ASP A 542 -42.90 -9.92 44.64
N GLU A 543 -43.14 -8.83 43.93
CA GLU A 543 -42.79 -8.65 42.52
C GLU A 543 -41.25 -8.60 42.31
N GLU A 544 -40.80 -9.20 41.22
CA GLU A 544 -39.40 -9.26 40.82
C GLU A 544 -39.16 -8.52 39.49
N VAL A 545 -38.07 -7.74 39.44
CA VAL A 545 -37.56 -7.14 38.20
C VAL A 545 -36.36 -7.94 37.73
N ILE A 546 -36.52 -8.63 36.59
CA ILE A 546 -35.44 -9.41 35.99
C ILE A 546 -34.58 -8.50 35.11
N VAL A 547 -33.27 -8.48 35.38
CA VAL A 547 -32.27 -7.75 34.59
C VAL A 547 -31.30 -8.73 33.94
N ALA A 548 -30.65 -8.30 32.87
CA ALA A 548 -29.64 -9.08 32.16
C ALA A 548 -28.28 -8.38 32.15
N THR A 549 -27.18 -9.11 32.39
CA THR A 549 -25.82 -8.55 32.42
C THR A 549 -24.76 -9.55 31.96
N THR A 550 -23.69 -9.05 31.34
CA THR A 550 -22.48 -9.83 31.01
C THR A 550 -21.44 -9.82 32.15
N ARG A 551 -21.61 -8.93 33.14
CA ARG A 551 -20.68 -8.71 34.26
C ARG A 551 -21.40 -8.81 35.60
N ILE A 552 -21.82 -10.00 35.99
CA ILE A 552 -22.61 -10.21 37.21
C ILE A 552 -21.86 -9.76 38.48
N GLU A 553 -20.53 -9.85 38.53
CA GLU A 553 -19.73 -9.38 39.65
C GLU A 553 -19.90 -7.87 39.94
N THR A 554 -20.19 -7.06 38.89
CA THR A 554 -20.38 -5.61 39.05
C THR A 554 -21.68 -5.27 39.77
N MET A 555 -22.61 -6.22 39.90
CA MET A 555 -23.90 -5.98 40.54
C MET A 555 -23.77 -5.50 42.00
N LEU A 556 -22.66 -5.82 42.67
CA LEU A 556 -22.35 -5.35 44.02
C LEU A 556 -22.25 -3.81 44.14
N GLY A 557 -21.93 -3.15 43.03
CA GLY A 557 -21.85 -1.70 42.90
C GLY A 557 -23.14 -1.05 42.39
N ASP A 558 -24.22 -1.81 42.19
CA ASP A 558 -25.44 -1.30 41.58
C ASP A 558 -26.07 -0.20 42.43
N THR A 559 -26.60 0.80 41.75
CA THR A 559 -27.28 1.94 42.37
C THR A 559 -28.65 2.21 41.78
N ALA A 560 -29.00 1.61 40.64
CA ALA A 560 -30.34 1.69 40.06
C ALA A 560 -30.61 0.49 39.13
N VAL A 561 -31.87 0.34 38.72
CA VAL A 561 -32.28 -0.44 37.55
C VAL A 561 -32.88 0.52 36.54
N ALA A 562 -32.41 0.51 35.30
CA ALA A 562 -32.95 1.33 34.22
C ALA A 562 -33.92 0.52 33.35
N VAL A 563 -35.02 1.15 32.96
CA VAL A 563 -36.00 0.65 31.99
C VAL A 563 -36.32 1.73 30.96
N HIS A 564 -36.75 1.34 29.77
CA HIS A 564 -37.06 2.32 28.73
C HIS A 564 -38.38 3.08 29.03
N PRO A 565 -38.45 4.42 28.84
CA PRO A 565 -39.63 5.25 29.08
C PRO A 565 -40.91 4.78 28.38
N ALA A 566 -40.78 4.15 27.21
CA ALA A 566 -41.90 3.65 26.42
C ALA A 566 -42.20 2.16 26.61
N ASP A 567 -41.52 1.46 27.52
CA ASP A 567 -41.74 0.03 27.71
C ASP A 567 -43.01 -0.23 28.55
N PRO A 568 -44.09 -0.79 27.98
CA PRO A 568 -45.33 -1.00 28.71
C PRO A 568 -45.19 -2.04 29.82
N ARG A 569 -44.18 -2.91 29.77
CA ARG A 569 -43.94 -3.98 30.76
C ARG A 569 -43.56 -3.45 32.14
N TYR A 570 -43.00 -2.24 32.22
CA TYR A 570 -42.42 -1.71 33.44
C TYR A 570 -43.03 -0.38 33.91
N GLN A 571 -44.02 0.19 33.19
CA GLN A 571 -44.60 1.50 33.52
C GLN A 571 -45.16 1.59 34.94
N HIS A 572 -45.75 0.51 35.45
CA HIS A 572 -46.32 0.46 36.80
C HIS A 572 -45.25 0.52 37.91
N LEU A 573 -43.98 0.36 37.56
CA LEU A 573 -42.83 0.43 38.46
C LEU A 573 -42.24 1.84 38.59
N LYS A 574 -42.84 2.86 37.95
CA LYS A 574 -42.36 4.24 38.04
C LYS A 574 -42.39 4.74 39.48
N GLY A 575 -41.25 5.26 39.94
CA GLY A 575 -41.05 5.73 41.32
C GLY A 575 -40.93 4.62 42.37
N LYS A 576 -40.90 3.35 41.96
CA LYS A 576 -40.61 2.21 42.85
C LYS A 576 -39.10 2.02 43.00
N MET A 577 -38.76 1.31 44.07
CA MET A 577 -37.39 0.94 44.42
C MET A 577 -37.27 -0.59 44.38
N VAL A 578 -36.07 -1.09 44.13
CA VAL A 578 -35.71 -2.49 44.29
C VAL A 578 -34.67 -2.67 45.38
N LEU A 579 -34.62 -3.87 45.96
CA LEU A 579 -33.72 -4.24 47.04
C LEU A 579 -32.49 -4.97 46.50
N HIS A 580 -31.30 -4.53 46.92
CA HIS A 580 -30.07 -5.22 46.59
C HIS A 580 -29.97 -6.57 47.35
N PRO A 581 -29.72 -7.72 46.68
CA PRO A 581 -29.75 -9.05 47.28
C PRO A 581 -28.76 -9.28 48.43
N PHE A 582 -27.66 -8.54 48.47
CA PHE A 582 -26.54 -8.78 49.39
C PHE A 582 -26.31 -7.69 50.44
N CYS A 583 -27.08 -6.59 50.42
CA CYS A 583 -26.95 -5.51 51.41
C CYS A 583 -28.25 -4.72 51.52
N ASP A 584 -28.38 -3.88 52.54
CA ASP A 584 -29.62 -3.13 52.83
C ASP A 584 -29.87 -1.93 51.89
N ARG A 585 -29.24 -1.92 50.70
CA ARG A 585 -29.35 -0.84 49.73
C ARG A 585 -30.67 -0.92 48.96
N LYS A 586 -31.43 0.17 48.99
CA LYS A 586 -32.58 0.41 48.11
C LYS A 586 -32.11 1.16 46.86
N MET A 587 -32.53 0.71 45.69
CA MET A 587 -32.10 1.24 44.40
C MET A 587 -33.31 1.69 43.59
N PRO A 588 -33.36 2.93 43.07
CA PRO A 588 -34.47 3.37 42.24
C PRO A 588 -34.57 2.61 40.93
N ILE A 589 -35.80 2.48 40.43
CA ILE A 589 -36.06 2.15 39.03
C ILE A 589 -36.15 3.45 38.24
N VAL A 590 -35.14 3.71 37.41
CA VAL A 590 -35.05 4.92 36.57
C VAL A 590 -35.54 4.64 35.16
N PHE A 591 -36.15 5.64 34.52
CA PHE A 591 -36.68 5.53 33.16
C PHE A 591 -35.77 6.34 32.24
N ASP A 592 -34.99 5.67 31.40
CA ASP A 592 -33.96 6.27 30.55
C ASP A 592 -33.98 5.65 29.15
N ASP A 593 -33.89 6.49 28.12
CA ASP A 593 -34.00 6.09 26.70
C ASP A 593 -32.75 5.37 26.17
N PHE A 594 -31.68 5.30 26.96
CA PHE A 594 -30.53 4.43 26.71
C PHE A 594 -30.91 2.94 26.63
N VAL A 595 -31.97 2.51 27.34
CA VAL A 595 -32.33 1.09 27.45
C VAL A 595 -33.01 0.59 26.17
N ASP A 596 -32.43 -0.41 25.51
CA ASP A 596 -33.09 -1.10 24.41
C ASP A 596 -34.14 -2.10 24.93
N MET A 597 -35.41 -1.85 24.60
CA MET A 597 -36.55 -2.70 24.96
C MET A 597 -36.42 -4.14 24.44
N ASN A 598 -35.73 -4.33 23.32
CA ASN A 598 -35.60 -5.63 22.65
C ASN A 598 -34.39 -6.43 23.13
N PHE A 599 -33.47 -5.82 23.89
CA PHE A 599 -32.27 -6.49 24.38
C PHE A 599 -32.47 -7.06 25.78
N GLY A 600 -32.10 -8.33 25.96
CA GLY A 600 -32.23 -9.02 27.25
C GLY A 600 -33.68 -9.02 27.75
N THR A 601 -33.93 -8.42 28.92
CA THR A 601 -35.26 -8.30 29.50
C THR A 601 -35.96 -6.97 29.21
N GLY A 602 -35.26 -5.97 28.64
CA GLY A 602 -35.71 -4.58 28.61
C GLY A 602 -35.51 -3.82 29.93
N ALA A 603 -34.85 -4.44 30.92
CA ALA A 603 -34.39 -3.83 32.15
C ALA A 603 -32.91 -4.11 32.39
N VAL A 604 -32.14 -3.08 32.74
CA VAL A 604 -30.68 -3.13 32.84
C VAL A 604 -30.25 -2.68 34.23
N LYS A 605 -29.32 -3.41 34.86
CA LYS A 605 -28.69 -2.94 36.09
C LYS A 605 -27.76 -1.75 35.80
N ILE A 606 -27.73 -0.75 36.68
CA ILE A 606 -26.89 0.43 36.52
C ILE A 606 -25.79 0.42 37.59
N THR A 607 -24.53 0.31 37.14
CA THR A 607 -23.31 0.36 37.97
C THR A 607 -22.40 1.52 37.52
N PRO A 608 -22.67 2.78 37.90
CA PRO A 608 -22.02 3.95 37.30
C PRO A 608 -20.49 3.99 37.43
N ALA A 609 -19.92 3.28 38.41
CA ALA A 609 -18.48 3.25 38.65
C ALA A 609 -17.69 2.21 37.83
N HIS A 610 -18.35 1.39 37.01
CA HIS A 610 -17.71 0.24 36.32
C HIS A 610 -18.10 0.06 34.85
N ASP A 611 -18.97 0.92 34.30
CA ASP A 611 -19.34 0.91 32.88
C ASP A 611 -19.58 2.35 32.39
N HIS A 612 -19.14 2.66 31.17
CA HIS A 612 -19.21 4.01 30.62
C HIS A 612 -20.64 4.45 30.30
N ASN A 613 -21.51 3.54 29.86
CA ASN A 613 -22.91 3.89 29.61
C ASN A 613 -23.66 4.07 30.94
N ASP A 614 -23.40 3.18 31.90
CA ASP A 614 -23.97 3.31 33.25
C ASP A 614 -23.50 4.60 33.94
N TYR A 615 -22.27 5.07 33.67
CA TYR A 615 -21.75 6.34 34.15
C TYR A 615 -22.59 7.50 33.64
N GLU A 616 -22.89 7.55 32.34
CA GLU A 616 -23.71 8.61 31.74
C GLU A 616 -25.15 8.59 32.28
N VAL A 617 -25.76 7.41 32.43
CA VAL A 617 -27.08 7.26 33.10
C VAL A 617 -26.99 7.74 34.56
N GLY A 618 -25.91 7.40 35.26
CA GLY A 618 -25.64 7.83 36.62
C GLY A 618 -25.56 9.34 36.76
N GLU A 619 -24.90 10.04 35.84
CA GLU A 619 -24.86 11.50 35.81
C GLU A 619 -26.23 12.10 35.50
N ARG A 620 -26.98 11.56 34.50
CA ARG A 620 -28.32 12.06 34.13
C ARG A 620 -29.34 11.96 35.28
N HIS A 621 -29.28 10.89 36.06
CA HIS A 621 -30.22 10.63 37.17
C HIS A 621 -29.65 10.93 38.55
N ASN A 622 -28.47 11.57 38.64
CA ASN A 622 -27.80 11.93 39.89
C ASN A 622 -27.65 10.73 40.87
N LEU A 623 -27.19 9.59 40.34
CA LEU A 623 -26.99 8.37 41.10
C LEU A 623 -25.65 8.37 41.86
N THR A 624 -25.57 7.62 42.95
CA THR A 624 -24.31 7.43 43.68
C THR A 624 -23.33 6.57 42.88
N PHE A 625 -22.05 6.91 42.90
CA PHE A 625 -21.00 6.15 42.20
C PHE A 625 -20.25 5.25 43.19
N ILE A 626 -20.59 3.96 43.23
CA ILE A 626 -20.00 2.99 44.17
C ILE A 626 -18.91 2.17 43.50
N ASN A 627 -17.65 2.49 43.79
CA ASN A 627 -16.52 1.66 43.35
C ASN A 627 -16.43 0.39 44.21
N ILE A 628 -16.24 -0.79 43.58
CA ILE A 628 -16.11 -2.08 44.26
C ILE A 628 -14.75 -2.73 44.05
N LEU A 629 -13.91 -2.18 43.16
CA LEU A 629 -12.61 -2.72 42.78
C LEU A 629 -11.47 -1.77 43.19
N ASP A 630 -10.33 -2.34 43.58
CA ASP A 630 -9.07 -1.62 43.74
C ASP A 630 -8.29 -1.57 42.40
N GLU A 631 -7.11 -0.95 42.44
CA GLU A 631 -6.23 -0.81 41.27
C GLU A 631 -5.68 -2.14 40.72
N ASN A 632 -5.68 -3.19 41.54
CA ASN A 632 -5.17 -4.50 41.17
C ASN A 632 -6.27 -5.43 40.62
N GLY A 633 -7.51 -4.92 40.50
CA GLY A 633 -8.66 -5.72 40.08
C GLY A 633 -9.15 -6.68 41.17
N LEU A 634 -8.81 -6.40 42.43
CA LEU A 634 -9.38 -7.06 43.59
C LEU A 634 -10.62 -6.29 44.04
N LEU A 635 -11.62 -7.00 44.54
CA LEU A 635 -12.70 -6.38 45.28
C LEU A 635 -12.13 -5.74 46.55
N ILE A 636 -12.83 -4.75 47.11
CA ILE A 636 -12.43 -4.07 48.37
C ILE A 636 -12.23 -5.08 49.54
N ASN A 637 -12.84 -6.27 49.47
CA ASN A 637 -12.65 -7.36 50.43
C ASN A 637 -11.47 -8.30 50.11
N GLY A 638 -10.68 -8.02 49.08
CA GLY A 638 -9.50 -8.78 48.65
C GLY A 638 -9.74 -9.89 47.61
N MET A 639 -11.00 -10.18 47.23
CA MET A 639 -11.30 -11.25 46.26
C MET A 639 -11.01 -10.81 44.81
N LYS A 640 -10.47 -11.68 43.96
CA LYS A 640 -10.25 -11.34 42.54
C LYS A 640 -11.57 -11.16 41.77
N ARG A 641 -11.66 -10.15 40.88
CA ARG A 641 -12.89 -9.81 40.11
C ARG A 641 -13.60 -11.00 39.43
N PHE A 642 -12.87 -11.89 38.75
CA PHE A 642 -13.48 -13.04 38.06
C PHE A 642 -13.73 -14.26 38.97
N GLU A 643 -13.13 -14.30 40.16
CA GLU A 643 -13.53 -15.26 41.19
C GLU A 643 -14.82 -14.78 41.88
N ALA A 644 -14.95 -13.47 42.11
CA ALA A 644 -16.18 -12.85 42.58
C ALA A 644 -17.36 -13.08 41.62
N ARG A 645 -17.11 -13.10 40.30
CA ARG A 645 -18.13 -13.49 39.30
C ARG A 645 -18.75 -14.85 39.62
N LYS A 646 -17.91 -15.86 39.91
CA LYS A 646 -18.37 -17.22 40.27
C LYS A 646 -19.12 -17.22 41.61
N ALA A 647 -18.57 -16.53 42.62
CA ALA A 647 -19.14 -16.47 43.96
C ALA A 647 -20.51 -15.76 44.02
N VAL A 648 -20.64 -14.63 43.32
CA VAL A 648 -21.90 -13.88 43.19
C VAL A 648 -22.95 -14.72 42.48
N LEU A 649 -22.58 -15.36 41.36
CA LEU A 649 -23.50 -16.23 40.62
C LEU A 649 -24.02 -17.39 41.49
N GLN A 650 -23.14 -18.05 42.25
CA GLN A 650 -23.56 -19.12 43.16
C GLN A 650 -24.49 -18.59 44.25
N SER A 651 -24.16 -17.45 44.85
CA SER A 651 -24.98 -16.82 45.89
C SER A 651 -26.38 -16.42 45.38
N LEU A 652 -26.51 -16.00 44.12
CA LEU A 652 -27.82 -15.73 43.50
C LEU A 652 -28.64 -17.01 43.28
N LYS A 653 -27.99 -18.14 42.93
CA LYS A 653 -28.65 -19.45 42.82
C LYS A 653 -29.16 -19.92 44.18
N ASP A 654 -28.33 -19.83 45.21
CA ASP A 654 -28.68 -20.25 46.57
C ASP A 654 -29.86 -19.44 47.14
N ARG A 655 -30.03 -18.18 46.69
CA ARG A 655 -31.14 -17.29 47.05
C ARG A 655 -32.36 -17.39 46.13
N GLY A 656 -32.33 -18.25 45.09
CA GLY A 656 -33.42 -18.40 44.13
C GLY A 656 -33.65 -17.19 43.19
N LEU A 657 -32.70 -16.26 43.12
CA LEU A 657 -32.80 -15.03 42.31
C LEU A 657 -32.19 -15.18 40.92
N PHE A 658 -31.37 -16.20 40.71
CA PHE A 658 -30.84 -16.55 39.39
C PHE A 658 -31.94 -17.08 38.47
N LYS A 659 -31.98 -16.63 37.21
CA LYS A 659 -32.97 -17.08 36.21
C LYS A 659 -32.37 -17.94 35.12
N GLU A 660 -31.40 -17.42 34.38
CA GLU A 660 -30.80 -18.15 33.24
C GLU A 660 -29.42 -17.59 32.84
N ILE A 661 -28.69 -18.36 32.04
CA ILE A 661 -27.49 -17.93 31.31
C ILE A 661 -27.68 -18.29 29.85
N LYS A 662 -27.53 -17.31 28.96
CA LYS A 662 -27.59 -17.50 27.51
C LYS A 662 -26.27 -17.09 26.86
N ASP A 663 -25.98 -17.70 25.72
CA ASP A 663 -24.85 -17.29 24.89
C ASP A 663 -25.16 -15.91 24.28
N ASN A 664 -24.18 -15.02 24.29
CA ASN A 664 -24.35 -13.64 23.88
C ASN A 664 -23.12 -13.14 23.11
N PRO A 665 -23.28 -12.78 21.82
CA PRO A 665 -22.24 -12.06 21.10
C PRO A 665 -21.87 -10.76 21.83
N MET A 666 -20.57 -10.49 21.98
CA MET A 666 -20.11 -9.29 22.68
C MET A 666 -18.74 -8.83 22.20
N VAL A 667 -18.40 -7.59 22.52
CA VAL A 667 -17.05 -7.04 22.33
C VAL A 667 -16.39 -6.93 23.70
N VAL A 668 -15.25 -7.60 23.86
CA VAL A 668 -14.45 -7.54 25.09
C VAL A 668 -13.28 -6.57 24.88
N PRO A 669 -13.14 -5.52 25.72
CA PRO A 669 -12.00 -4.61 25.65
C PRO A 669 -10.76 -5.27 26.29
N VAL A 670 -9.69 -5.39 25.52
CA VAL A 670 -8.44 -6.03 25.92
C VAL A 670 -7.30 -5.02 25.83
N CYS A 671 -6.48 -4.90 26.86
CA CYS A 671 -5.30 -4.05 26.80
C CYS A 671 -4.34 -4.59 25.73
N SER A 672 -4.00 -3.75 24.76
CA SER A 672 -3.14 -4.12 23.64
C SER A 672 -1.73 -4.59 24.06
N ARG A 673 -1.29 -4.19 25.26
CA ARG A 673 0.06 -4.47 25.79
C ARG A 673 0.09 -5.67 26.74
N SER A 674 -0.71 -5.62 27.81
CA SER A 674 -0.73 -6.69 28.83
C SER A 674 -1.60 -7.88 28.46
N LYS A 675 -2.48 -7.71 27.47
CA LYS A 675 -3.54 -8.68 27.09
C LYS A 675 -4.55 -8.95 28.21
N ASP A 676 -4.58 -8.08 29.22
CA ASP A 676 -5.57 -8.08 30.29
C ASP A 676 -6.91 -7.52 29.82
N ILE A 677 -8.01 -7.90 30.49
CA ILE A 677 -9.33 -7.30 30.27
C ILE A 677 -9.35 -5.92 30.92
N VAL A 678 -9.70 -4.90 30.13
CA VAL A 678 -9.72 -3.51 30.58
C VAL A 678 -10.87 -3.28 31.55
N GLU A 679 -10.59 -2.61 32.66
CA GLU A 679 -11.59 -2.18 33.64
C GLU A 679 -11.90 -0.70 33.48
N PRO A 680 -13.17 -0.30 33.32
CA PRO A 680 -13.57 1.07 33.61
C PRO A 680 -13.43 1.31 35.11
N LEU A 681 -12.53 2.22 35.51
CA LEU A 681 -12.28 2.52 36.92
C LEU A 681 -12.35 4.03 37.17
N LEU A 682 -13.06 4.45 38.22
CA LEU A 682 -13.12 5.85 38.64
C LEU A 682 -11.79 6.32 39.23
N LYS A 683 -11.08 7.19 38.52
CA LYS A 683 -9.79 7.74 38.96
C LYS A 683 -9.70 9.25 38.76
N PRO A 684 -9.12 10.00 39.72
CA PRO A 684 -8.80 11.41 39.54
C PRO A 684 -7.60 11.54 38.61
N GLN A 685 -7.81 12.07 37.41
CA GLN A 685 -6.80 12.19 36.35
C GLN A 685 -6.75 13.61 35.77
N TRP A 686 -5.68 13.91 35.05
CA TRP A 686 -5.50 15.15 34.32
C TRP A 686 -6.04 15.02 32.89
N TYR A 687 -6.83 16.01 32.48
CA TYR A 687 -7.47 16.06 31.17
C TYR A 687 -7.13 17.36 30.47
N VAL A 688 -7.02 17.30 29.14
CA VAL A 688 -7.00 18.46 28.26
C VAL A 688 -8.41 18.61 27.67
N ASN A 689 -9.01 19.79 27.82
CA ASN A 689 -10.24 20.14 27.11
C ASN A 689 -9.93 20.26 25.61
N CYS A 690 -10.48 19.35 24.81
CA CYS A 690 -10.16 19.26 23.39
C CYS A 690 -11.15 20.02 22.49
N THR A 691 -12.29 20.46 23.00
CA THR A 691 -13.44 20.90 22.17
C THR A 691 -13.06 22.05 21.24
N ASP A 692 -12.51 23.14 21.79
CA ASP A 692 -12.17 24.32 20.98
C ASP A 692 -10.99 24.06 20.04
N MET A 693 -9.97 23.32 20.51
CA MET A 693 -8.80 22.99 19.70
C MET A 693 -9.14 22.04 18.54
N GLY A 694 -10.02 21.07 18.78
CA GLY A 694 -10.52 20.15 17.74
C GLY A 694 -11.30 20.91 16.68
N LYS A 695 -12.16 21.85 17.08
CA LYS A 695 -12.86 22.74 16.15
C LYS A 695 -11.88 23.56 15.31
N GLN A 696 -10.89 24.21 15.92
CA GLN A 696 -9.88 24.98 15.19
C GLN A 696 -9.07 24.11 14.21
N ALA A 697 -8.72 22.88 14.60
CA ALA A 697 -8.03 21.93 13.75
C ALA A 697 -8.91 21.47 12.55
N ALA A 698 -10.21 21.32 12.75
CA ALA A 698 -11.16 21.02 11.69
C ALA A 698 -11.31 22.22 10.73
N ASP A 699 -11.46 23.42 11.28
CA ASP A 699 -11.65 24.65 10.51
C ASP A 699 -10.43 24.98 9.63
N ALA A 700 -9.21 24.77 10.15
CA ALA A 700 -7.98 24.92 9.37
C ALA A 700 -7.89 23.99 8.15
N VAL A 701 -8.57 22.83 8.19
CA VAL A 701 -8.67 21.94 7.02
C VAL A 701 -9.82 22.37 6.09
N ARG A 702 -10.94 22.84 6.65
CA ARG A 702 -12.09 23.33 5.87
C ARG A 702 -11.75 24.58 5.05
N ASP A 703 -10.95 25.49 5.61
CA ASP A 703 -10.56 26.73 4.95
C ASP A 703 -9.34 26.60 3.99
N GLY A 704 -8.68 25.44 4.01
CA GLY A 704 -7.54 25.12 3.15
C GLY A 704 -6.17 25.57 3.69
N SER A 705 -6.10 26.14 4.90
CA SER A 705 -4.83 26.51 5.55
C SER A 705 -3.95 25.30 5.87
N LEU A 706 -4.58 24.16 6.17
CA LEU A 706 -3.95 22.85 6.35
C LEU A 706 -4.50 21.87 5.32
N LYS A 707 -3.61 21.25 4.53
CA LYS A 707 -4.00 20.23 3.54
C LYS A 707 -3.67 18.83 4.03
N ILE A 708 -4.65 17.93 4.04
CA ILE A 708 -4.45 16.50 4.35
C ILE A 708 -4.53 15.70 3.05
N ILE A 709 -3.45 14.99 2.74
CA ILE A 709 -3.27 14.26 1.48
C ILE A 709 -3.08 12.77 1.81
N PRO A 710 -3.80 11.86 1.14
CA PRO A 710 -4.89 12.10 0.18
C PRO A 710 -6.25 12.46 0.82
N ASP A 711 -7.12 13.10 0.04
CA ASP A 711 -8.41 13.68 0.49
C ASP A 711 -9.41 12.67 1.07
N HIS A 712 -9.25 11.37 0.83
CA HIS A 712 -10.15 10.36 1.40
C HIS A 712 -10.04 10.27 2.93
N HIS A 713 -8.98 10.80 3.54
CA HIS A 713 -8.84 10.91 4.99
C HIS A 713 -9.69 12.03 5.61
N LEU A 714 -10.19 13.00 4.82
CA LEU A 714 -10.91 14.17 5.31
C LEU A 714 -12.19 13.79 6.07
N LYS A 715 -12.94 12.80 5.58
CA LYS A 715 -14.14 12.31 6.28
C LYS A 715 -13.82 11.80 7.68
N THR A 716 -12.76 11.01 7.79
CA THR A 716 -12.32 10.47 9.09
C THR A 716 -11.79 11.58 9.99
N TRP A 717 -11.07 12.55 9.41
CA TRP A 717 -10.59 13.73 10.13
C TRP A 717 -11.73 14.53 10.76
N PHE A 718 -12.74 14.94 9.97
CA PHE A 718 -13.88 15.71 10.46
C PHE A 718 -14.71 14.93 11.48
N ASN A 719 -15.00 13.66 11.21
CA ASN A 719 -15.70 12.81 12.18
C ASN A 719 -15.01 12.76 13.55
N TRP A 720 -13.68 12.78 13.57
CA TRP A 720 -12.92 12.72 14.81
C TRP A 720 -12.76 14.09 15.49
N MET A 721 -12.47 15.14 14.73
CA MET A 721 -12.29 16.49 15.28
C MET A 721 -13.62 17.07 15.79
N ASP A 722 -14.72 16.85 15.08
CA ASP A 722 -16.05 17.39 15.44
C ASP A 722 -16.64 16.68 16.67
N ASN A 723 -16.20 15.45 16.95
CA ASN A 723 -16.68 14.64 18.07
C ASN A 723 -15.56 14.32 19.08
N ILE A 724 -14.52 15.16 19.13
CA ILE A 724 -13.36 14.92 19.98
C ILE A 724 -13.75 14.98 21.45
N ARG A 725 -13.26 14.01 22.23
CA ARG A 725 -13.43 13.98 23.69
C ARG A 725 -12.19 14.53 24.40
N ASP A 726 -12.39 14.95 25.64
CA ASP A 726 -11.29 15.40 26.48
C ASP A 726 -10.22 14.33 26.63
N TRP A 727 -8.98 14.75 26.46
CA TRP A 727 -7.85 13.84 26.39
C TRP A 727 -7.25 13.64 27.78
N CYS A 728 -7.32 12.41 28.30
CA CYS A 728 -6.64 12.02 29.52
C CYS A 728 -5.12 11.99 29.29
N ILE A 729 -4.39 12.88 29.96
CA ILE A 729 -2.95 13.08 29.80
C ILE A 729 -2.09 12.55 30.93
N SER A 730 -2.66 12.11 32.06
CA SER A 730 -1.89 11.49 33.15
C SER A 730 -1.77 9.97 32.99
N ARG A 731 -0.63 9.43 33.41
CA ARG A 731 -0.31 8.00 33.38
C ARG A 731 0.43 7.61 34.66
N GLN A 732 0.09 6.45 35.23
CA GLN A 732 0.69 5.91 36.46
C GLN A 732 1.96 5.10 36.15
N LEU A 733 2.78 5.65 35.24
CA LEU A 733 4.04 5.07 34.79
C LEU A 733 5.20 5.72 35.53
N TRP A 734 6.37 5.09 35.48
CA TRP A 734 7.59 5.66 36.04
C TRP A 734 8.46 6.31 34.98
N TRP A 735 8.29 5.91 33.71
CA TRP A 735 8.99 6.47 32.57
C TRP A 735 8.11 7.46 31.79
N GLY A 736 8.56 8.70 31.69
CA GLY A 736 7.87 9.81 31.02
C GLY A 736 8.15 11.15 31.71
N HIS A 737 7.57 12.23 31.19
CA HIS A 737 7.69 13.56 31.81
C HIS A 737 6.82 13.62 33.07
N ARG A 738 7.43 13.80 34.25
CA ARG A 738 6.67 13.97 35.50
C ARG A 738 5.78 15.21 35.40
N ILE A 739 4.52 15.11 35.80
CA ILE A 739 3.58 16.22 35.73
C ILE A 739 4.08 17.36 36.63
N PRO A 740 4.22 18.61 36.12
CA PRO A 740 4.72 19.74 36.90
C PRO A 740 3.60 20.37 37.74
N ALA A 741 2.83 19.53 38.44
CA ALA A 741 1.73 19.93 39.32
C ALA A 741 1.98 19.44 40.75
N TYR A 742 1.57 20.25 41.71
CA TYR A 742 1.84 20.07 43.13
C TYR A 742 0.53 20.14 43.91
N PHE A 743 0.30 19.14 44.75
CA PHE A 743 -0.76 19.15 45.73
C PHE A 743 -0.36 20.05 46.89
N VAL A 744 -1.23 20.97 47.25
CA VAL A 744 -1.04 21.97 48.30
C VAL A 744 -1.68 21.46 49.59
N THR A 745 -0.92 21.51 50.68
CA THR A 745 -1.44 21.35 52.05
C THR A 745 -1.21 22.66 52.79
N VAL A 746 -2.27 23.23 53.37
CA VAL A 746 -2.22 24.47 54.16
C VAL A 746 -2.34 24.14 55.65
N SER A 747 -1.46 24.68 56.48
CA SER A 747 -1.33 24.32 57.91
C SER A 747 -2.49 24.80 58.83
N ASP A 748 -3.55 25.41 58.29
CA ASP A 748 -4.74 25.88 59.04
C ASP A 748 -5.96 26.03 58.07
N PRO A 749 -6.86 25.02 57.97
CA PRO A 749 -7.88 24.97 56.92
C PRO A 749 -9.17 25.68 57.35
N SER A 750 -9.31 26.97 57.02
CA SER A 750 -10.64 27.57 56.92
C SER A 750 -11.16 27.41 55.48
N ASP A 751 -12.10 26.48 55.33
CA ASP A 751 -12.95 26.19 54.17
C ASP A 751 -12.42 25.17 53.13
N MET A 752 -13.28 24.18 52.84
CA MET A 752 -12.95 22.90 52.19
C MET A 752 -13.85 22.67 50.96
N ASP A 753 -13.39 23.03 49.76
CA ASP A 753 -13.49 22.17 48.56
C ASP A 753 -12.73 22.75 47.35
N GLY A 754 -12.09 21.89 46.56
CA GLY A 754 -11.88 22.09 45.10
C GLY A 754 -10.57 22.65 44.51
N HIS A 755 -9.64 23.29 45.24
CA HIS A 755 -8.58 24.12 44.61
C HIS A 755 -7.09 23.79 44.94
N TYR A 756 -6.80 22.57 45.41
CA TYR A 756 -5.49 22.20 45.99
C TYR A 756 -4.36 21.83 45.01
N TRP A 757 -4.53 21.96 43.69
CA TRP A 757 -3.45 21.67 42.72
C TRP A 757 -2.95 22.93 42.03
N VAL A 758 -1.63 23.16 42.07
CA VAL A 758 -0.94 24.26 41.37
C VAL A 758 0.14 23.71 40.46
N SER A 759 0.37 24.33 39.29
CA SER A 759 1.46 23.97 38.40
C SER A 759 2.60 25.01 38.49
N GLY A 760 3.85 24.57 38.33
CA GLY A 760 5.01 25.45 38.42
C GLY A 760 6.25 24.88 37.75
N ARG A 761 7.15 25.75 37.26
CA ARG A 761 8.42 25.36 36.65
C ARG A 761 9.40 24.84 37.70
N SER A 762 9.28 25.35 38.92
CA SER A 762 9.97 24.87 40.11
C SER A 762 9.01 24.72 41.28
N GLU A 763 9.47 24.08 42.35
CA GLU A 763 8.71 23.98 43.59
C GLU A 763 8.51 25.36 44.22
N GLU A 764 9.47 26.28 44.08
CA GLU A 764 9.37 27.67 44.53
C GLU A 764 8.23 28.41 43.83
N GLU A 765 8.18 28.36 42.49
CA GLU A 765 7.09 28.99 41.72
C GLU A 765 5.72 28.41 42.12
N ALA A 766 5.64 27.09 42.25
CA ALA A 766 4.43 26.42 42.69
C ALA A 766 4.00 26.89 44.10
N ARG A 767 4.96 27.08 45.02
CA ARG A 767 4.71 27.50 46.40
C ARG A 767 4.21 28.93 46.46
N GLU A 768 4.79 29.82 45.66
CA GLU A 768 4.32 31.21 45.51
C GLU A 768 2.91 31.28 44.92
N LYS A 769 2.63 30.50 43.86
CA LYS A 769 1.29 30.40 43.28
C LYS A 769 0.27 29.87 44.31
N ALA A 770 0.63 28.87 45.10
CA ALA A 770 -0.21 28.33 46.15
C ALA A 770 -0.48 29.35 47.26
N ALA A 771 0.56 30.00 47.78
CA ALA A 771 0.44 31.04 48.81
C ALA A 771 -0.50 32.17 48.36
N LYS A 772 -0.35 32.63 47.10
CA LYS A 772 -1.24 33.63 46.51
C LYS A 772 -2.68 33.14 46.36
N ARG A 773 -2.88 31.88 45.93
CA ARG A 773 -4.21 31.30 45.73
C ARG A 773 -4.99 31.13 47.05
N PHE A 774 -4.31 30.66 48.09
CA PHE A 774 -4.91 30.45 49.41
C PHE A 774 -4.83 31.67 50.33
N ASN A 775 -4.25 32.77 49.84
CA ASN A 775 -4.06 34.02 50.58
C ASN A 775 -3.37 33.81 51.95
N VAL A 776 -2.31 32.99 51.95
CA VAL A 776 -1.47 32.69 53.12
C VAL A 776 0.00 32.97 52.81
N SER A 777 0.83 33.04 53.85
CA SER A 777 2.27 33.16 53.69
C SER A 777 2.90 31.84 53.20
N VAL A 778 4.04 31.94 52.50
CA VAL A 778 4.72 30.81 51.85
C VAL A 778 5.13 29.71 52.85
N ASP A 779 5.42 30.07 54.10
CA ASP A 779 5.75 29.15 55.21
C ASP A 779 4.57 28.27 55.66
N LYS A 780 3.33 28.64 55.32
CA LYS A 780 2.13 27.84 55.61
C LYS A 780 1.77 26.84 54.51
N ILE A 781 2.59 26.76 53.45
CA ILE A 781 2.36 25.90 52.30
C ILE A 781 3.33 24.72 52.32
N THR A 782 2.79 23.50 52.36
CA THR A 782 3.53 22.29 52.03
C THR A 782 3.10 21.80 50.65
N LEU A 783 4.06 21.37 49.83
CA LEU A 783 3.80 20.86 48.49
C LEU A 783 4.17 19.39 48.37
N ARG A 784 3.39 18.65 47.57
CA ARG A 784 3.74 17.30 47.10
C ARG A 784 3.51 17.22 45.61
N GLN A 785 4.58 17.06 44.82
CA GLN A 785 4.46 16.93 43.37
C GLN A 785 3.70 15.65 43.00
N ASP A 786 2.84 15.73 41.98
CA ASP A 786 2.18 14.58 41.39
C ASP A 786 3.21 13.51 40.97
N GLU A 787 2.92 12.25 41.25
CA GLU A 787 3.81 11.14 40.92
C GLU A 787 3.60 10.63 39.50
N ASP A 788 2.45 10.96 38.92
CA ASP A 788 2.07 10.65 37.55
C ASP A 788 3.04 11.28 36.54
N VAL A 789 3.13 10.63 35.38
CA VAL A 789 3.81 11.16 34.20
C VAL A 789 2.79 11.51 33.12
N LEU A 790 3.20 12.38 32.20
CA LEU A 790 2.41 12.76 31.05
C LEU A 790 2.39 11.63 30.01
N ASP A 791 1.25 11.54 29.32
CA ASP A 791 1.09 10.76 28.09
C ASP A 791 2.18 11.13 27.09
N THR A 792 2.78 10.12 26.46
CA THR A 792 3.86 10.31 25.47
C THR A 792 3.41 11.26 24.37
N TRP A 793 2.16 11.14 23.91
CA TRP A 793 1.58 11.98 22.87
C TRP A 793 1.48 13.47 23.26
N PHE A 794 1.55 13.81 24.56
CA PHE A 794 1.66 15.20 25.02
C PHE A 794 3.00 15.82 24.63
N SER A 795 4.10 15.09 24.86
CA SER A 795 5.43 15.54 24.44
C SER A 795 5.61 15.49 22.92
N SER A 796 5.14 14.42 22.27
CA SER A 796 5.27 14.26 20.82
C SER A 796 4.35 15.24 20.07
N GLY A 797 3.23 15.63 20.68
CA GLY A 797 2.30 16.64 20.15
C GLY A 797 2.90 18.04 20.05
N ILE A 798 3.99 18.36 20.76
CA ILE A 798 4.69 19.65 20.63
C ILE A 798 6.01 19.55 19.87
N PHE A 799 6.32 18.37 19.32
CA PHE A 799 7.59 18.08 18.65
C PHE A 799 7.97 19.09 17.55
N PRO A 800 7.06 19.56 16.66
CA PRO A 800 7.43 20.46 15.56
C PRO A 800 8.05 21.80 15.97
N PHE A 801 7.85 22.23 17.22
CA PHE A 801 8.41 23.48 17.74
C PHE A 801 9.28 23.30 18.99
N SER A 802 9.09 22.23 19.77
CA SER A 802 9.95 21.92 20.92
C SER A 802 11.38 21.56 20.49
N ILE A 803 11.56 20.93 19.31
CA ILE A 803 12.88 20.62 18.75
C ILE A 803 13.72 21.87 18.51
N PHE A 804 13.10 23.03 18.32
CA PHE A 804 13.77 24.32 18.13
C PHE A 804 13.93 25.12 19.42
N GLY A 805 13.52 24.58 20.57
CA GLY A 805 13.73 25.24 21.87
C GLY A 805 12.62 26.20 22.28
N TRP A 806 11.43 26.11 21.67
CA TRP A 806 10.22 26.72 22.24
C TRP A 806 10.09 26.29 23.72
N PRO A 807 9.72 27.19 24.66
CA PRO A 807 9.14 28.53 24.46
C PRO A 807 10.12 29.68 24.17
N ASN A 808 11.42 29.41 24.12
CA ASN A 808 12.40 30.47 23.86
C ASN A 808 12.35 30.89 22.38
N GLU A 809 12.59 32.18 22.12
CA GLU A 809 12.69 32.72 20.76
C GLU A 809 14.07 32.42 20.16
N THR A 810 14.23 31.22 19.61
CA THR A 810 15.49 30.81 18.96
C THR A 810 15.49 31.16 17.48
N GLN A 811 16.69 31.27 16.90
CA GLN A 811 16.84 31.48 15.46
C GLN A 811 16.21 30.33 14.66
N ASP A 812 16.45 29.07 15.06
CA ASP A 812 15.88 27.91 14.38
C ASP A 812 14.35 27.93 14.42
N LEU A 813 13.73 28.31 15.55
CA LEU A 813 12.28 28.44 15.65
C LEU A 813 11.73 29.50 14.68
N ASN A 814 12.41 30.63 14.56
CA ASN A 814 11.99 31.72 13.67
C ASN A 814 12.14 31.38 12.18
N VAL A 815 13.13 30.56 11.81
CA VAL A 815 13.42 30.20 10.41
C VAL A 815 12.61 28.99 9.97
N PHE A 816 12.48 27.97 10.82
CA PHE A 816 11.99 26.65 10.44
C PHE A 816 10.58 26.33 10.95
N TYR A 817 9.96 27.19 11.77
CA TYR A 817 8.56 27.03 12.21
C TYR A 817 7.65 28.16 11.69
N PRO A 818 6.52 27.84 11.03
CA PRO A 818 5.93 26.51 10.85
C PRO A 818 6.64 25.66 9.78
N GLY A 819 6.55 24.34 9.91
CA GLY A 819 7.11 23.39 8.94
C GLY A 819 6.41 23.44 7.57
N THR A 820 7.04 22.88 6.55
CA THR A 820 6.47 22.84 5.19
C THR A 820 5.54 21.65 5.05
N LEU A 821 6.04 20.45 5.39
CA LEU A 821 5.35 19.18 5.22
C LEU A 821 5.52 18.32 6.48
N LEU A 822 4.46 17.66 6.90
CA LEU A 822 4.54 16.47 7.73
C LEU A 822 4.21 15.24 6.90
N GLU A 823 5.16 14.31 6.81
CA GLU A 823 4.93 13.00 6.22
C GLU A 823 4.88 11.93 7.30
N THR A 824 3.87 11.05 7.25
CA THR A 824 3.75 9.92 8.18
C THR A 824 2.77 8.85 7.68
N GLY A 825 2.75 7.67 8.30
CA GLY A 825 1.72 6.66 8.03
C GLY A 825 0.33 7.11 8.52
N HIS A 826 -0.74 6.67 7.82
CA HIS A 826 -2.12 7.00 8.20
C HIS A 826 -2.54 6.49 9.58
N ASP A 827 -1.82 5.52 10.14
CA ASP A 827 -2.15 4.92 11.42
C ASP A 827 -1.91 5.85 12.62
N ILE A 828 -1.13 6.93 12.47
CA ILE A 828 -0.90 7.92 13.55
C ILE A 828 -1.52 9.29 13.30
N LEU A 829 -2.47 9.40 12.35
CA LEU A 829 -3.22 10.63 12.04
C LEU A 829 -3.84 11.25 13.30
N PHE A 830 -4.44 10.45 14.18
CA PHE A 830 -5.10 10.95 15.39
C PHE A 830 -4.22 10.99 16.63
N PHE A 831 -3.19 10.14 16.69
CA PHE A 831 -2.28 10.11 17.85
C PHE A 831 -1.29 11.25 17.82
N TRP A 832 -0.87 11.65 16.62
CA TRP A 832 0.23 12.56 16.46
C TRP A 832 -0.15 13.79 15.66
N VAL A 833 -0.62 13.62 14.42
CA VAL A 833 -0.92 14.77 13.52
C VAL A 833 -1.97 15.68 14.15
N ALA A 834 -3.10 15.12 14.59
CA ALA A 834 -4.16 15.87 15.27
C ALA A 834 -3.65 16.59 16.54
N ARG A 835 -2.81 15.91 17.33
CA ARG A 835 -2.23 16.49 18.55
C ARG A 835 -1.30 17.64 18.23
N MET A 836 -0.46 17.52 17.19
CA MET A 836 0.41 18.61 16.73
C MET A 836 -0.38 19.81 16.23
N VAL A 837 -1.45 19.60 15.47
CA VAL A 837 -2.29 20.70 14.98
C VAL A 837 -2.96 21.43 16.14
N MET A 838 -3.61 20.70 17.05
CA MET A 838 -4.27 21.29 18.22
C MET A 838 -3.28 22.05 19.10
N MET A 839 -2.15 21.41 19.45
CA MET A 839 -1.16 21.99 20.37
C MET A 839 -0.40 23.15 19.71
N GLY A 840 -0.09 23.06 18.42
CA GLY A 840 0.56 24.13 17.67
C GLY A 840 -0.31 25.40 17.63
N LEU A 841 -1.58 25.26 17.26
CA LEU A 841 -2.54 26.37 17.26
C LEU A 841 -2.71 26.94 18.67
N LYS A 842 -2.88 26.09 19.68
CA LYS A 842 -3.10 26.52 21.06
C LYS A 842 -1.91 27.25 21.68
N LEU A 843 -0.68 26.75 21.49
CA LEU A 843 0.51 27.23 22.21
C LEU A 843 1.31 28.29 21.43
N THR A 844 1.16 28.33 20.10
CA THR A 844 1.93 29.24 19.23
C THR A 844 1.07 30.15 18.37
N GLY A 845 -0.24 29.88 18.27
CA GLY A 845 -1.14 30.57 17.34
C GLY A 845 -0.91 30.23 15.85
N LYS A 846 -0.01 29.28 15.54
CA LYS A 846 0.34 28.89 14.17
C LYS A 846 0.12 27.39 13.96
N LEU A 847 -0.20 27.02 12.72
CA LEU A 847 -0.20 25.61 12.33
C LEU A 847 1.21 25.04 12.41
N PRO A 848 1.40 23.78 12.83
CA PRO A 848 2.73 23.17 12.89
C PRO A 848 3.35 22.91 11.51
N PHE A 849 2.52 22.73 10.49
CA PHE A 849 2.89 22.46 9.10
C PHE A 849 1.72 22.85 8.17
N LYS A 850 2.00 23.05 6.88
CA LYS A 850 1.00 23.42 5.86
C LYS A 850 0.34 22.21 5.20
N GLU A 851 1.11 21.15 4.98
CA GLU A 851 0.63 19.92 4.36
C GLU A 851 0.91 18.70 5.24
N VAL A 852 0.01 17.72 5.19
CA VAL A 852 0.18 16.39 5.77
C VAL A 852 0.05 15.37 4.65
N TYR A 853 1.11 14.62 4.38
CA TYR A 853 1.08 13.48 3.47
C TYR A 853 1.04 12.16 4.26
N LEU A 854 -0.02 11.38 4.03
CA LEU A 854 -0.28 10.12 4.73
C LEU A 854 0.00 8.92 3.82
N HIS A 855 1.09 8.19 4.08
CA HIS A 855 1.41 6.98 3.31
C HIS A 855 0.73 5.72 3.87
N ALA A 856 0.68 4.70 3.02
CA ALA A 856 0.15 3.37 3.30
C ALA A 856 0.97 2.59 4.35
N VAL A 857 0.32 1.72 5.12
CA VAL A 857 1.03 0.92 6.14
C VAL A 857 1.61 -0.36 5.53
N VAL A 858 2.89 -0.64 5.78
CA VAL A 858 3.56 -1.87 5.32
C VAL A 858 3.07 -3.09 6.10
N ARG A 859 2.76 -4.15 5.35
CA ARG A 859 2.28 -5.45 5.82
C ARG A 859 3.21 -6.56 5.36
N ASP A 860 3.18 -7.68 6.08
CA ASP A 860 3.88 -8.87 5.66
C ASP A 860 3.30 -9.45 4.36
N ALA A 861 3.97 -10.45 3.79
CA ALA A 861 3.57 -11.10 2.54
C ALA A 861 2.16 -11.72 2.58
N HIS A 862 1.57 -11.89 3.78
CA HIS A 862 0.23 -12.43 4.00
C HIS A 862 -0.81 -11.36 4.33
N GLY A 863 -0.47 -10.07 4.27
CA GLY A 863 -1.39 -8.97 4.55
C GLY A 863 -1.64 -8.71 6.05
N ARG A 864 -0.81 -9.24 6.95
CA ARG A 864 -0.88 -8.90 8.38
C ARG A 864 -0.05 -7.65 8.65
N LYS A 865 -0.52 -6.78 9.55
CA LYS A 865 0.26 -5.63 10.02
C LYS A 865 1.60 -6.13 10.57
N MET A 866 2.71 -5.55 10.12
CA MET A 866 4.01 -5.84 10.72
C MET A 866 4.02 -5.32 12.17
N SER A 867 4.28 -6.19 13.14
CA SER A 867 4.36 -5.79 14.53
C SER A 867 5.34 -6.66 15.31
N LYS A 868 6.07 -6.02 16.24
CA LYS A 868 7.03 -6.73 17.11
C LYS A 868 6.36 -7.82 17.96
N SER A 869 5.06 -7.70 18.24
CA SER A 869 4.27 -8.68 19.00
C SER A 869 3.87 -9.92 18.22
N LEU A 870 3.91 -9.88 16.87
CA LEU A 870 3.59 -11.02 16.00
C LEU A 870 4.85 -11.72 15.46
N GLY A 871 6.04 -11.15 15.69
CA GLY A 871 7.30 -11.69 15.18
C GLY A 871 7.44 -11.66 13.65
N ASN A 872 6.56 -10.95 12.95
CA ASN A 872 6.54 -10.82 11.49
C ASN A 872 7.24 -9.53 11.00
N VAL A 873 8.07 -8.93 11.85
CA VAL A 873 8.86 -7.73 11.52
C VAL A 873 10.16 -8.14 10.85
N ILE A 874 10.53 -7.43 9.80
CA ILE A 874 11.82 -7.57 9.11
C ILE A 874 12.64 -6.31 9.38
N ASP A 875 13.86 -6.49 9.88
CA ASP A 875 14.81 -5.38 10.05
C ASP A 875 15.26 -4.92 8.66
N PRO A 876 15.25 -3.61 8.34
CA PRO A 876 15.73 -3.13 7.05
C PRO A 876 17.17 -3.52 6.74
N LEU A 877 18.02 -3.68 7.77
CA LEU A 877 19.40 -4.12 7.59
C LEU A 877 19.47 -5.55 7.04
N ASP A 878 18.54 -6.42 7.43
CA ASP A 878 18.49 -7.81 6.94
C ASP A 878 18.25 -7.87 5.42
N VAL A 879 17.52 -6.89 4.87
CA VAL A 879 17.32 -6.74 3.42
C VAL A 879 18.53 -6.10 2.74
N ILE A 880 19.15 -5.12 3.40
CA ILE A 880 20.32 -4.41 2.86
C ILE A 880 21.52 -5.34 2.74
N THR A 881 21.86 -6.06 3.82
CA THR A 881 23.07 -6.91 3.90
C THR A 881 22.82 -8.38 3.62
N GLY A 882 21.55 -8.80 3.58
CA GLY A 882 21.16 -10.21 3.58
C GLY A 882 21.28 -10.85 4.97
N ILE A 883 20.54 -11.94 5.18
CA ILE A 883 20.57 -12.74 6.40
C ILE A 883 20.17 -14.19 6.10
N SER A 884 20.80 -15.16 6.75
CA SER A 884 20.42 -16.58 6.61
C SER A 884 19.12 -16.88 7.38
N LEU A 885 18.48 -18.02 7.07
CA LEU A 885 17.31 -18.48 7.82
C LEU A 885 17.64 -18.71 9.30
N GLU A 886 18.82 -19.25 9.60
CA GLU A 886 19.30 -19.44 10.98
C GLU A 886 19.47 -18.10 11.69
N GLY A 887 19.97 -17.08 10.99
CA GLY A 887 20.08 -15.72 11.51
C GLY A 887 18.71 -15.13 11.86
N LEU A 888 17.72 -15.28 10.97
CA LEU A 888 16.33 -14.85 11.22
C LEU A 888 15.73 -15.55 12.45
N HIS A 889 15.94 -16.86 12.58
CA HIS A 889 15.49 -17.63 13.74
C HIS A 889 16.19 -17.21 15.04
N ALA A 890 17.49 -16.87 14.99
CA ALA A 890 18.24 -16.40 16.15
C ALA A 890 17.67 -15.09 16.68
N GLN A 891 17.33 -14.14 15.80
CA GLN A 891 16.71 -12.86 16.18
C GLN A 891 15.36 -13.03 16.91
N LEU A 892 14.56 -14.06 16.54
CA LEU A 892 13.32 -14.37 17.26
C LEU A 892 13.56 -14.89 18.68
N THR A 893 14.69 -15.57 18.91
CA THR A 893 15.01 -16.19 20.21
C THR A 893 15.38 -15.12 21.25
N ASP A 894 16.03 -14.04 20.82
CA ASP A 894 16.37 -12.90 21.70
C ASP A 894 15.20 -11.94 21.96
N SER A 895 14.06 -12.15 21.29
CA SER A 895 12.89 -11.27 21.34
C SER A 895 12.04 -11.46 22.61
N ASN A 896 11.11 -10.52 22.85
CA ASN A 896 10.11 -10.58 23.93
C ASN A 896 8.80 -11.27 23.48
N LEU A 897 8.86 -12.13 22.47
CA LEU A 897 7.69 -12.86 21.94
C LEU A 897 7.28 -13.99 22.87
N ASP A 898 5.99 -14.31 22.85
CA ASP A 898 5.47 -15.51 23.48
C ASP A 898 6.06 -16.76 22.77
N PRO A 899 6.42 -17.84 23.49
CA PRO A 899 6.98 -19.04 22.88
C PRO A 899 6.14 -19.64 21.74
N LEU A 900 4.80 -19.56 21.83
CA LEU A 900 3.91 -20.02 20.75
C LEU A 900 4.01 -19.14 19.51
N GLU A 901 4.16 -17.82 19.70
CA GLU A 901 4.33 -16.87 18.61
C GLU A 901 5.73 -16.99 17.99
N VAL A 902 6.76 -17.34 18.77
CA VAL A 902 8.10 -17.65 18.24
C VAL A 902 8.03 -18.82 17.25
N GLU A 903 7.36 -19.91 17.61
CA GLU A 903 7.26 -21.08 16.74
C GLU A 903 6.44 -20.80 15.47
N LYS A 904 5.34 -20.04 15.59
CA LYS A 904 4.59 -19.55 14.41
C LYS A 904 5.45 -18.65 13.52
N ALA A 905 6.21 -17.74 14.11
CA ALA A 905 7.08 -16.83 13.37
C ALA A 905 8.21 -17.58 12.63
N LYS A 906 8.84 -18.58 13.26
CA LYS A 906 9.82 -19.46 12.60
C LYS A 906 9.21 -20.21 11.42
N GLN A 907 8.00 -20.76 11.57
CA GLN A 907 7.31 -21.43 10.47
C GLN A 907 7.01 -20.48 9.31
N GLY A 908 6.56 -19.26 9.62
CA GLY A 908 6.36 -18.19 8.63
C GLY A 908 7.66 -17.82 7.91
N GLN A 909 8.72 -17.49 8.65
CA GLN A 909 10.03 -17.16 8.08
C GLN A 909 10.60 -18.27 7.20
N LYS A 910 10.44 -19.54 7.60
CA LYS A 910 10.88 -20.69 6.79
C LYS A 910 10.07 -20.85 5.50
N SER A 911 8.79 -20.50 5.53
CA SER A 911 7.91 -20.53 4.35
C SER A 911 8.26 -19.40 3.38
N ASP A 912 8.42 -18.19 3.90
CA ASP A 912 8.62 -16.97 3.11
C ASP A 912 10.06 -16.82 2.62
N TYR A 913 11.02 -17.22 3.45
CA TYR A 913 12.47 -17.06 3.24
C TYR A 913 13.21 -18.39 3.45
N PRO A 914 12.94 -19.43 2.64
CA PRO A 914 13.49 -20.77 2.85
C PRO A 914 15.02 -20.83 2.81
N ASN A 915 15.67 -19.88 2.13
CA ASN A 915 17.13 -19.75 2.04
C ASN A 915 17.65 -18.49 2.77
N GLY A 916 16.83 -17.87 3.63
CA GLY A 916 17.09 -16.52 4.16
C GLY A 916 16.71 -15.41 3.18
N ILE A 917 17.03 -14.17 3.57
CA ILE A 917 16.82 -12.97 2.75
C ILE A 917 18.11 -12.66 1.97
N PRO A 918 18.04 -12.51 0.64
CA PRO A 918 19.22 -12.19 -0.17
C PRO A 918 19.65 -10.73 0.05
N GLU A 919 20.96 -10.48 -0.07
CA GLU A 919 21.50 -9.13 -0.07
C GLU A 919 20.94 -8.32 -1.26
N CYS A 920 20.21 -7.24 -0.95
CA CYS A 920 19.62 -6.36 -1.96
C CYS A 920 20.34 -5.01 -2.09
N GLY A 921 20.88 -4.49 -0.98
CA GLY A 921 21.39 -3.12 -0.90
C GLY A 921 20.31 -2.07 -0.61
N THR A 922 20.77 -0.91 -0.17
CA THR A 922 19.96 0.22 0.30
C THR A 922 19.16 0.87 -0.83
N ASP A 923 19.78 1.10 -1.98
CA ASP A 923 19.12 1.74 -3.12
C ASP A 923 17.98 0.90 -3.69
N ALA A 924 18.18 -0.43 -3.78
CA ALA A 924 17.15 -1.35 -4.22
C ALA A 924 15.95 -1.34 -3.27
N LEU A 925 16.21 -1.35 -1.95
CA LEU A 925 15.17 -1.26 -0.92
C LEU A 925 14.38 0.04 -1.04
N ARG A 926 15.05 1.19 -1.11
CA ARG A 926 14.40 2.51 -1.19
C ARG A 926 13.53 2.65 -2.44
N PHE A 927 14.08 2.29 -3.60
CA PHE A 927 13.35 2.38 -4.86
C PHE A 927 12.14 1.45 -4.88
N ALA A 928 12.28 0.24 -4.33
CA ALA A 928 11.16 -0.67 -4.19
C ALA A 928 10.05 -0.06 -3.33
N LEU A 929 10.39 0.46 -2.14
CA LEU A 929 9.42 1.02 -1.21
C LEU A 929 8.64 2.19 -1.82
N CYS A 930 9.33 3.11 -2.50
CA CYS A 930 8.68 4.20 -3.23
C CYS A 930 7.76 3.68 -4.34
N ALA A 931 8.20 2.68 -5.13
CA ALA A 931 7.38 2.08 -6.18
C ALA A 931 6.15 1.32 -5.65
N TYR A 932 6.19 0.83 -4.41
CA TYR A 932 5.10 0.10 -3.77
C TYR A 932 3.96 1.00 -3.23
N THR A 933 4.18 2.31 -3.12
CA THR A 933 3.16 3.25 -2.62
C THR A 933 1.90 3.33 -3.49
N SER A 934 1.88 2.69 -4.66
CA SER A 934 0.68 2.54 -5.50
C SER A 934 -0.44 1.70 -4.87
N GLN A 935 -0.17 0.92 -3.82
CA GLN A 935 -1.10 -0.09 -3.26
C GLN A 935 -2.22 0.45 -2.34
N GLY A 936 -2.62 1.72 -2.46
CA GLY A 936 -3.75 2.26 -1.69
C GLY A 936 -3.42 2.39 -0.20
N ARG A 937 -4.22 1.80 0.69
CA ARG A 937 -4.09 2.00 2.16
C ARG A 937 -3.00 1.14 2.81
N ASP A 938 -2.66 0.01 2.20
CA ASP A 938 -1.80 -1.03 2.78
C ASP A 938 -0.86 -1.58 1.71
N ILE A 939 0.41 -1.84 2.07
CA ILE A 939 1.43 -2.38 1.16
C ILE A 939 1.79 -3.80 1.56
N ASN A 940 1.49 -4.77 0.72
CA ASN A 940 1.97 -6.14 0.90
C ASN A 940 3.35 -6.27 0.25
N LEU A 941 4.38 -6.21 1.09
CA LEU A 941 5.76 -6.15 0.62
C LEU A 941 6.32 -7.56 0.38
N ASP A 942 6.88 -7.78 -0.82
CA ASP A 942 7.61 -8.99 -1.19
C ASP A 942 9.09 -8.65 -1.42
N VAL A 943 9.96 -9.26 -0.62
CA VAL A 943 11.41 -9.08 -0.70
C VAL A 943 11.96 -9.47 -2.08
N ASN A 944 11.33 -10.40 -2.80
CA ASN A 944 11.77 -10.78 -4.14
C ASN A 944 11.62 -9.64 -5.15
N ARG A 945 10.66 -8.74 -4.96
CA ARG A 945 10.54 -7.55 -5.82
C ARG A 945 11.67 -6.55 -5.57
N ILE A 946 12.19 -6.48 -4.33
CA ILE A 946 13.37 -5.70 -3.97
C ILE A 946 14.61 -6.25 -4.69
N LEU A 947 14.75 -7.57 -4.75
CA LEU A 947 15.81 -8.23 -5.52
C LEU A 947 15.75 -7.88 -7.01
N GLY A 948 14.55 -7.70 -7.58
CA GLY A 948 14.34 -7.17 -8.93
C GLY A 948 15.03 -5.81 -9.14
N TYR A 949 14.91 -4.89 -8.18
CA TYR A 949 15.56 -3.58 -8.25
C TYR A 949 17.06 -3.62 -7.98
N ARG A 950 17.59 -4.65 -7.30
CA ARG A 950 19.04 -4.92 -7.29
C ARG A 950 19.56 -5.23 -8.70
N HIS A 951 18.79 -5.97 -9.52
CA HIS A 951 19.15 -6.18 -10.93
C HIS A 951 19.10 -4.89 -11.74
N PHE A 952 18.19 -3.97 -11.42
CA PHE A 952 18.17 -2.63 -12.00
C PHE A 952 19.43 -1.84 -11.65
N CYS A 953 19.89 -1.86 -10.40
CA CYS A 953 21.17 -1.25 -10.01
C CYS A 953 22.35 -1.82 -10.83
N ASN A 954 22.38 -3.15 -11.04
CA ASN A 954 23.38 -3.78 -11.91
C ASN A 954 23.23 -3.36 -13.39
N LYS A 955 22.02 -3.07 -13.86
CA LYS A 955 21.81 -2.55 -15.22
C LYS A 955 22.39 -1.14 -15.36
N LEU A 956 22.14 -0.26 -14.39
CA LEU A 956 22.71 1.11 -14.35
C LEU A 956 24.25 1.06 -14.35
N TRP A 957 24.81 0.20 -13.49
CA TRP A 957 26.24 -0.06 -13.41
C TRP A 957 26.86 -0.42 -14.77
N ASN A 958 26.26 -1.39 -15.46
CA ASN A 958 26.73 -1.84 -16.76
C ASN A 958 26.54 -0.78 -17.86
N ALA A 959 25.44 0.00 -17.81
CA ALA A 959 25.20 1.09 -18.75
C ALA A 959 26.29 2.17 -18.65
N VAL A 960 26.63 2.61 -17.44
CA VAL A 960 27.69 3.61 -17.21
C VAL A 960 29.06 3.03 -17.54
N LYS A 961 29.37 1.79 -17.13
CA LYS A 961 30.64 1.12 -17.48
C LYS A 961 30.85 1.03 -18.99
N PHE A 962 29.79 0.67 -19.74
CA PHE A 962 29.81 0.65 -21.21
C PHE A 962 29.98 2.06 -21.79
N ALA A 963 29.27 3.04 -21.26
CA ALA A 963 29.34 4.41 -21.73
C ALA A 963 30.71 5.03 -21.51
N MET A 964 31.35 4.83 -20.35
CA MET A 964 32.69 5.33 -20.09
C MET A 964 33.70 4.86 -21.14
N LYS A 965 33.64 3.57 -21.53
CA LYS A 965 34.46 3.04 -22.63
C LYS A 965 34.15 3.72 -23.98
N THR A 966 32.90 4.09 -24.20
CA THR A 966 32.43 4.74 -25.44
C THR A 966 32.85 6.22 -25.50
N LEU A 967 32.87 6.92 -24.36
CA LEU A 967 33.30 8.31 -24.25
C LEU A 967 34.81 8.45 -24.52
N GLY A 968 35.62 7.58 -23.91
CA GLY A 968 37.09 7.58 -24.00
C GLY A 968 37.77 8.55 -23.02
N ASP A 969 39.05 8.34 -22.77
CA ASP A 969 39.80 8.97 -21.66
C ASP A 969 39.95 10.50 -21.78
N ASN A 970 39.93 11.03 -23.01
CA ASN A 970 40.09 12.46 -23.30
C ASN A 970 38.75 13.15 -23.62
N PHE A 971 37.61 12.56 -23.23
CA PHE A 971 36.31 13.14 -23.51
C PHE A 971 36.06 14.38 -22.65
N VAL A 972 35.74 15.50 -23.32
CA VAL A 972 35.31 16.74 -22.67
C VAL A 972 33.83 16.97 -22.96
N PRO A 973 32.96 16.98 -21.96
CA PRO A 973 31.53 17.25 -22.16
C PRO A 973 31.29 18.70 -22.56
N LEU A 974 30.44 18.90 -23.57
CA LEU A 974 30.05 20.21 -24.13
C LEU A 974 28.55 20.44 -23.94
N GLU A 975 28.10 21.70 -23.99
CA GLU A 975 26.69 22.07 -23.82
C GLU A 975 25.79 21.70 -25.01
N LYS A 976 26.33 21.63 -26.23
CA LYS A 976 25.56 21.34 -27.45
C LYS A 976 26.20 20.21 -28.25
N ALA A 977 25.35 19.34 -28.79
CA ALA A 977 25.74 18.23 -29.66
C ALA A 977 25.32 18.49 -31.11
N GLN A 978 25.94 17.81 -32.07
CA GLN A 978 25.34 17.60 -33.40
C GLN A 978 24.41 16.41 -33.30
N GLU A 979 23.11 16.64 -33.51
CA GLU A 979 22.09 15.66 -33.14
C GLU A 979 21.53 14.94 -34.38
N SER A 980 21.71 13.62 -34.43
CA SER A 980 20.94 12.76 -35.33
C SER A 980 19.48 12.67 -34.90
N VAL A 981 18.63 12.02 -35.70
CA VAL A 981 17.22 11.75 -35.33
C VAL A 981 17.14 10.95 -34.02
N SER A 982 18.03 9.97 -33.84
CA SER A 982 18.11 9.17 -32.61
C SER A 982 18.54 9.97 -31.38
N ASP A 983 19.47 10.90 -31.57
CA ASP A 983 19.96 11.76 -30.49
C ASP A 983 18.85 12.70 -30.03
N ARG A 984 18.12 13.32 -30.97
CA ARG A 984 16.94 14.14 -30.66
C ARG A 984 15.84 13.34 -29.98
N TRP A 985 15.65 12.08 -30.40
CA TRP A 985 14.66 11.21 -29.78
C TRP A 985 14.98 10.92 -28.32
N ILE A 986 16.20 10.47 -28.01
CA ILE A 986 16.53 10.15 -26.61
C ILE A 986 16.51 11.40 -25.72
N LEU A 987 16.83 12.58 -26.26
CA LEU A 987 16.69 13.86 -25.55
C LEU A 987 15.22 14.24 -25.32
N SER A 988 14.34 13.98 -26.30
CA SER A 988 12.88 14.12 -26.15
C SER A 988 12.34 13.21 -25.05
N ARG A 989 12.79 11.95 -25.01
CA ARG A 989 12.42 10.98 -23.96
C ARG A 989 12.96 11.36 -22.58
N LEU A 990 14.20 11.84 -22.51
CA LEU A 990 14.78 12.39 -21.28
C LEU A 990 13.97 13.58 -20.79
N SER A 991 13.61 14.52 -21.67
CA SER A 991 12.76 15.67 -21.36
C SER A 991 11.40 15.24 -20.79
N ALA A 992 10.76 14.23 -21.40
CA ALA A 992 9.53 13.65 -20.88
C ALA A 992 9.72 13.02 -19.49
N ALA A 993 10.82 12.30 -19.25
CA ALA A 993 11.14 11.74 -17.94
C ALA A 993 11.35 12.84 -16.89
N VAL A 994 12.03 13.95 -17.23
CA VAL A 994 12.18 15.12 -16.34
C VAL A 994 10.81 15.68 -15.96
N GLY A 995 9.93 15.92 -16.94
CA GLY A 995 8.59 16.45 -16.70
C GLY A 995 7.71 15.54 -15.85
N LEU A 996 7.76 14.22 -16.10
CA LEU A 996 7.01 13.24 -15.29
C LEU A 996 7.52 13.17 -13.85
N CYS A 997 8.84 13.24 -13.64
CA CYS A 997 9.41 13.24 -12.30
C CYS A 997 9.02 14.51 -11.53
N ASP A 998 9.16 15.68 -12.14
CA ASP A 998 8.79 16.96 -11.52
C ASP A 998 7.30 17.01 -11.13
N ALA A 999 6.41 16.60 -12.04
CA ALA A 999 4.98 16.48 -11.75
C ALA A 999 4.70 15.46 -10.64
N GLY A 1000 5.38 14.31 -10.65
CA GLY A 1000 5.22 13.27 -9.65
C GLY A 1000 5.66 13.73 -8.25
N PHE A 1001 6.77 14.46 -8.13
CA PHE A 1001 7.21 15.00 -6.84
C PHE A 1001 6.23 16.02 -6.27
N LYS A 1002 5.72 16.93 -7.11
CA LYS A 1002 4.68 17.90 -6.72
C LYS A 1002 3.36 17.26 -6.30
N ALA A 1003 3.04 16.09 -6.85
CA ALA A 1003 1.80 15.36 -6.57
C ALA A 1003 1.96 14.24 -5.51
N TYR A 1004 3.16 14.01 -4.97
CA TYR A 1004 3.49 12.86 -4.12
C TYR A 1004 3.27 11.49 -4.82
N ASP A 1005 3.34 11.44 -6.15
CA ASP A 1005 3.21 10.23 -6.98
C ASP A 1005 4.57 9.54 -7.18
N PHE A 1006 5.08 8.95 -6.09
CA PHE A 1006 6.31 8.16 -6.12
C PHE A 1006 6.28 6.99 -7.11
N PRO A 1007 5.16 6.25 -7.30
CA PRO A 1007 5.07 5.21 -8.31
C PRO A 1007 5.23 5.76 -9.73
N GLY A 1008 4.64 6.91 -10.03
CA GLY A 1008 4.83 7.63 -11.29
C GLY A 1008 6.30 7.99 -11.52
N ILE A 1009 6.97 8.55 -10.51
CA ILE A 1009 8.40 8.89 -10.58
C ILE A 1009 9.26 7.65 -10.85
N THR A 1010 9.09 6.59 -10.06
CA THR A 1010 9.88 5.36 -10.21
C THR A 1010 9.66 4.71 -11.58
N THR A 1011 8.42 4.71 -12.09
CA THR A 1011 8.09 4.21 -13.43
C THR A 1011 8.77 5.03 -14.53
N ALA A 1012 8.71 6.36 -14.45
CA ALA A 1012 9.33 7.24 -15.44
C ALA A 1012 10.85 7.01 -15.53
N ILE A 1013 11.53 6.95 -14.39
CA ILE A 1013 12.98 6.74 -14.33
C ILE A 1013 13.36 5.33 -14.80
N TYR A 1014 12.63 4.31 -14.36
CA TYR A 1014 12.88 2.93 -14.75
C TYR A 1014 12.71 2.75 -16.27
N ASN A 1015 11.66 3.34 -16.85
CA ASN A 1015 11.39 3.28 -18.28
C ASN A 1015 12.49 3.96 -19.10
N PHE A 1016 12.89 5.17 -18.70
CA PHE A 1016 13.97 5.90 -19.36
C PHE A 1016 15.26 5.11 -19.37
N TRP A 1017 15.71 4.63 -18.21
CA TRP A 1017 16.97 3.92 -18.10
C TRP A 1017 16.97 2.57 -18.82
N LEU A 1018 15.93 1.76 -18.61
CA LEU A 1018 15.91 0.40 -19.12
C LEU A 1018 15.46 0.33 -20.57
N TYR A 1019 14.25 0.80 -20.86
CA TYR A 1019 13.59 0.56 -22.13
C TYR A 1019 14.02 1.54 -23.22
N GLU A 1020 14.32 2.79 -22.86
CA GLU A 1020 14.64 3.84 -23.83
C GLU A 1020 16.17 3.94 -24.03
N LEU A 1021 16.92 4.16 -22.95
CA LEU A 1021 18.37 4.32 -23.01
C LEU A 1021 19.09 3.00 -23.30
N CYS A 1022 18.90 1.98 -22.45
CA CYS A 1022 19.66 0.72 -22.58
C CYS A 1022 19.20 -0.17 -23.74
N ASP A 1023 17.90 -0.34 -23.92
CA ASP A 1023 17.38 -1.30 -24.90
C ASP A 1023 17.27 -0.76 -26.32
N VAL A 1024 17.21 0.57 -26.50
CA VAL A 1024 17.12 1.21 -27.81
C VAL A 1024 18.36 2.04 -28.11
N TYR A 1025 18.67 3.09 -27.33
CA TYR A 1025 19.70 4.06 -27.70
C TYR A 1025 21.13 3.49 -27.64
N LEU A 1026 21.50 2.78 -26.58
CA LEU A 1026 22.84 2.17 -26.45
C LEU A 1026 23.12 1.03 -27.44
N ARG A 1027 22.10 0.51 -28.12
CA ARG A 1027 22.24 -0.58 -29.11
C ARG A 1027 22.52 -0.08 -30.53
N GLN A 1028 22.65 1.24 -30.73
CA GLN A 1028 22.89 1.83 -32.04
C GLN A 1028 24.38 1.80 -32.42
N ALA A 1029 24.69 1.70 -33.71
CA ALA A 1029 26.06 1.58 -34.22
C ALA A 1029 26.91 2.86 -34.03
N LEU A 1030 26.28 4.03 -34.01
CA LEU A 1030 26.94 5.31 -33.81
C LEU A 1030 26.17 6.11 -32.75
N VAL A 1031 26.68 6.11 -31.52
CA VAL A 1031 26.09 6.88 -30.41
C VAL A 1031 26.82 8.22 -30.30
N CYS A 1032 26.07 9.33 -30.29
CA CYS A 1032 26.67 10.64 -30.05
C CYS A 1032 27.17 10.72 -28.60
N ARG A 1033 28.49 10.89 -28.42
CA ARG A 1033 29.14 10.91 -27.09
C ARG A 1033 28.58 12.00 -26.18
N GLN A 1034 28.29 13.18 -26.73
CA GLN A 1034 27.75 14.31 -25.97
C GLN A 1034 26.31 14.05 -25.49
N THR A 1035 25.47 13.52 -26.38
CA THR A 1035 24.09 13.14 -26.03
C THR A 1035 24.09 12.01 -25.00
N LEU A 1036 24.92 10.98 -25.19
CA LEU A 1036 25.05 9.88 -24.22
C LEU A 1036 25.48 10.40 -22.84
N TYR A 1037 26.50 11.24 -22.77
CA TYR A 1037 26.92 11.86 -21.52
C TYR A 1037 25.76 12.60 -20.85
N THR A 1038 25.01 13.41 -21.61
CA THR A 1038 23.87 14.18 -21.10
C THR A 1038 22.78 13.27 -20.54
N CYS A 1039 22.43 12.19 -21.25
CA CYS A 1039 21.46 11.20 -20.76
C CYS A 1039 21.89 10.53 -19.45
N LEU A 1040 23.18 10.25 -19.28
CA LEU A 1040 23.70 9.63 -18.05
C LEU A 1040 23.73 10.63 -16.89
N GLU A 1041 24.28 11.82 -17.11
CA GLU A 1041 24.42 12.85 -16.09
C GLU A 1041 23.04 13.28 -15.54
N VAL A 1042 22.11 13.63 -16.45
CA VAL A 1042 20.74 14.03 -16.09
C VAL A 1042 19.95 12.85 -15.53
N GLY A 1043 20.07 11.66 -16.14
CA GLY A 1043 19.39 10.46 -15.67
C GLY A 1043 19.83 10.02 -14.26
N LEU A 1044 21.10 10.23 -13.90
CA LEU A 1044 21.60 9.97 -12.55
C LEU A 1044 21.08 11.01 -11.56
N ARG A 1045 20.99 12.29 -11.96
CA ARG A 1045 20.39 13.35 -11.13
C ARG A 1045 18.91 13.11 -10.87
N LEU A 1046 18.14 12.68 -11.88
CA LEU A 1046 16.73 12.30 -11.71
C LEU A 1046 16.55 11.18 -10.68
N LEU A 1047 17.44 10.19 -10.72
CA LEU A 1047 17.40 9.00 -9.87
C LEU A 1047 17.95 9.22 -8.45
N SER A 1048 18.79 10.24 -8.26
CA SER A 1048 19.55 10.44 -7.01
C SER A 1048 18.71 10.56 -5.73
N PRO A 1049 17.53 11.23 -5.73
CA PRO A 1049 16.66 11.24 -4.55
C PRO A 1049 16.20 9.85 -4.08
N LEU A 1050 16.04 8.91 -5.02
CA LEU A 1050 15.55 7.55 -4.76
C LEU A 1050 16.68 6.57 -4.43
N MET A 1051 17.79 6.63 -5.19
CA MET A 1051 18.93 5.72 -5.09
C MET A 1051 20.25 6.50 -4.89
N PRO A 1052 20.50 7.07 -3.70
CA PRO A 1052 21.61 7.98 -3.48
C PRO A 1052 23.01 7.35 -3.62
N PHE A 1053 23.19 6.07 -3.30
CA PHE A 1053 24.55 5.49 -3.25
C PHE A 1053 25.10 5.15 -4.64
N VAL A 1054 24.34 4.41 -5.44
CA VAL A 1054 24.71 4.01 -6.80
C VAL A 1054 24.78 5.22 -7.70
N THR A 1055 23.91 6.23 -7.49
CA THR A 1055 23.98 7.46 -8.28
C THR A 1055 25.21 8.28 -7.96
N GLU A 1056 25.59 8.43 -6.67
CA GLU A 1056 26.85 9.08 -6.30
C GLU A 1056 28.06 8.35 -6.88
N GLU A 1057 28.13 7.03 -6.69
CA GLU A 1057 29.23 6.19 -7.18
C GLU A 1057 29.46 6.35 -8.69
N LEU A 1058 28.38 6.32 -9.48
CA LEU A 1058 28.44 6.45 -10.93
C LEU A 1058 28.67 7.90 -11.37
N TYR A 1059 28.06 8.87 -10.69
CA TYR A 1059 28.22 10.30 -10.98
C TYR A 1059 29.65 10.77 -10.78
N GLN A 1060 30.34 10.29 -9.74
CA GLN A 1060 31.74 10.65 -9.46
C GLN A 1060 32.73 10.11 -10.49
N ARG A 1061 32.33 9.15 -11.33
CA ARG A 1061 33.17 8.60 -12.41
C ARG A 1061 32.96 9.28 -13.75
N LEU A 1062 31.88 10.05 -13.89
CA LEU A 1062 31.66 10.84 -15.09
C LEU A 1062 32.54 12.09 -15.07
N PRO A 1063 33.08 12.52 -16.22
CA PRO A 1063 33.78 13.80 -16.30
C PRO A 1063 32.82 14.95 -15.97
N ARG A 1064 33.33 16.02 -15.37
CA ARG A 1064 32.55 17.22 -15.01
C ARG A 1064 32.54 18.23 -16.16
N ARG A 1065 31.41 18.90 -16.38
CA ARG A 1065 31.32 20.00 -17.37
C ARG A 1065 32.10 21.21 -16.91
N GLN A 1066 31.98 21.57 -15.63
CA GLN A 1066 32.71 22.69 -15.05
C GLN A 1066 33.36 22.24 -13.73
N PRO A 1067 34.51 21.51 -13.77
CA PRO A 1067 35.10 20.89 -12.57
C PRO A 1067 35.34 21.82 -11.38
N GLN A 1068 35.55 23.12 -11.61
CA GLN A 1068 35.77 24.12 -10.56
C GLN A 1068 34.50 24.75 -10.00
N ARG A 1069 33.36 24.62 -10.69
CA ARG A 1069 32.07 25.23 -10.31
C ARG A 1069 31.02 24.18 -9.94
N ASP A 1070 31.11 22.98 -10.52
CA ASP A 1070 30.19 21.87 -10.27
C ASP A 1070 30.28 21.46 -8.79
N PRO A 1071 29.13 21.25 -8.12
CA PRO A 1071 29.12 20.81 -6.73
C PRO A 1071 29.89 19.49 -6.54
N PRO A 1072 30.53 19.28 -5.38
CA PRO A 1072 31.40 18.14 -5.16
C PRO A 1072 30.68 16.78 -5.14
N SER A 1073 29.36 16.77 -4.89
CA SER A 1073 28.51 15.59 -4.74
C SER A 1073 27.21 15.74 -5.54
N ILE A 1074 26.67 14.62 -6.03
CA ILE A 1074 25.34 14.62 -6.68
C ILE A 1074 24.24 15.07 -5.71
N CYS A 1075 24.40 14.82 -4.41
CA CYS A 1075 23.44 15.15 -3.36
C CYS A 1075 23.15 16.66 -3.24
N VAL A 1076 24.06 17.50 -3.74
CA VAL A 1076 23.99 18.97 -3.72
C VAL A 1076 24.13 19.56 -5.12
N THR A 1077 24.03 18.72 -6.15
CA THR A 1077 23.91 19.16 -7.54
C THR A 1077 22.46 19.52 -7.82
N SER A 1078 22.21 20.54 -8.64
CA SER A 1078 20.84 20.99 -8.94
C SER A 1078 19.96 19.83 -9.43
N TYR A 1079 18.64 19.86 -9.23
CA TYR A 1079 17.74 18.86 -9.84
C TYR A 1079 17.49 19.24 -11.31
N PRO A 1080 17.28 18.28 -12.23
CA PRO A 1080 16.95 18.61 -13.61
C PRO A 1080 15.62 19.37 -13.71
N ASP A 1081 15.64 20.53 -14.37
CA ASP A 1081 14.46 21.40 -14.51
C ASP A 1081 13.82 21.27 -15.90
N THR A 1082 12.49 21.37 -15.98
CA THR A 1082 11.75 21.26 -17.25
C THR A 1082 12.04 22.40 -18.23
N GLU A 1083 12.37 23.59 -17.73
CA GLU A 1083 12.76 24.75 -18.54
C GLU A 1083 14.16 24.58 -19.12
N GLU A 1084 15.09 23.99 -18.36
CA GLU A 1084 16.45 23.67 -18.82
C GLU A 1084 16.45 22.54 -19.86
N PHE A 1085 15.63 21.52 -19.64
CA PHE A 1085 15.61 20.27 -20.42
C PHE A 1085 14.34 20.15 -21.28
N CYS A 1086 14.09 21.13 -22.15
CA CYS A 1086 12.86 21.25 -22.95
C CYS A 1086 12.94 20.64 -24.37
N TRP A 1087 13.58 19.48 -24.53
CA TRP A 1087 13.80 18.84 -25.85
C TRP A 1087 12.63 18.01 -26.38
N HIS A 1088 11.47 18.08 -25.75
CA HIS A 1088 10.31 17.29 -26.14
C HIS A 1088 9.92 17.52 -27.61
N SER A 1089 9.72 16.44 -28.36
CA SER A 1089 9.32 16.49 -29.77
C SER A 1089 8.39 15.34 -30.14
N GLU A 1090 7.10 15.63 -30.28
CA GLU A 1090 6.10 14.64 -30.71
C GLU A 1090 6.37 14.06 -32.11
N GLU A 1091 6.92 14.88 -33.02
CA GLU A 1091 7.27 14.43 -34.38
C GLU A 1091 8.34 13.34 -34.32
N VAL A 1092 9.43 13.59 -33.57
CA VAL A 1092 10.55 12.65 -33.45
C VAL A 1092 10.15 11.39 -32.67
N ASP A 1093 9.33 11.52 -31.63
CA ASP A 1093 8.81 10.38 -30.87
C ASP A 1093 7.96 9.46 -31.76
N ARG A 1094 7.08 10.03 -32.60
CA ARG A 1094 6.24 9.27 -33.54
C ARG A 1094 7.06 8.56 -34.61
N ASP A 1095 8.07 9.23 -35.18
CA ASP A 1095 8.97 8.65 -36.17
C ASP A 1095 9.74 7.45 -35.58
N MET A 1096 10.23 7.58 -34.36
CA MET A 1096 10.95 6.49 -33.68
C MET A 1096 10.05 5.35 -33.24
N GLU A 1097 8.80 5.63 -32.84
CA GLU A 1097 7.81 4.59 -32.57
C GLU A 1097 7.51 3.76 -33.82
N PHE A 1098 7.37 4.41 -34.98
CA PHE A 1098 7.21 3.72 -36.26
C PHE A 1098 8.42 2.81 -36.55
N ILE A 1099 9.64 3.32 -36.40
CA ILE A 1099 10.87 2.53 -36.59
C ILE A 1099 10.90 1.32 -35.64
N MET A 1100 10.61 1.52 -34.37
CA MET A 1100 10.58 0.43 -33.38
C MET A 1100 9.52 -0.61 -33.70
N THR A 1101 8.36 -0.20 -34.22
CA THR A 1101 7.31 -1.11 -34.69
C THR A 1101 7.82 -1.98 -35.82
N VAL A 1102 8.46 -1.39 -36.83
CA VAL A 1102 9.07 -2.15 -37.95
C VAL A 1102 10.10 -3.16 -37.44
N VAL A 1103 10.99 -2.75 -36.52
CA VAL A 1103 12.01 -3.65 -35.94
C VAL A 1103 11.37 -4.79 -35.16
N LYS A 1104 10.33 -4.52 -34.36
CA LYS A 1104 9.59 -5.55 -33.61
C LYS A 1104 8.92 -6.55 -34.57
N THR A 1105 8.27 -6.08 -35.63
CA THR A 1105 7.65 -6.94 -36.64
C THR A 1105 8.68 -7.84 -37.31
N ILE A 1106 9.84 -7.30 -37.74
CA ILE A 1106 10.92 -8.11 -38.34
C ILE A 1106 11.43 -9.17 -37.35
N ARG A 1107 11.61 -8.81 -36.07
CA ARG A 1107 12.06 -9.75 -35.04
C ARG A 1107 11.04 -10.85 -34.77
N SER A 1108 9.74 -10.50 -34.71
CA SER A 1108 8.65 -11.47 -34.59
C SER A 1108 8.68 -12.44 -35.76
N LEU A 1109 8.69 -11.94 -37.00
CA LEU A 1109 8.76 -12.78 -38.20
C LEU A 1109 10.00 -13.69 -38.18
N ARG A 1110 11.17 -13.19 -37.77
CA ARG A 1110 12.36 -14.05 -37.64
C ARG A 1110 12.18 -15.17 -36.61
N ALA A 1111 11.49 -14.90 -35.51
CA ALA A 1111 11.19 -15.91 -34.49
C ALA A 1111 10.14 -16.92 -35.00
N ASP A 1112 9.04 -16.42 -35.57
CA ASP A 1112 7.93 -17.22 -36.11
C ASP A 1112 8.40 -18.19 -37.21
N TYR A 1113 9.34 -17.74 -38.04
CA TYR A 1113 9.94 -18.56 -39.12
C TYR A 1113 11.27 -19.24 -38.72
N ASN A 1114 11.68 -19.22 -37.44
CA ASN A 1114 12.91 -19.84 -36.94
C ASN A 1114 14.19 -19.47 -37.72
N LEU A 1115 14.27 -18.24 -38.23
CA LEU A 1115 15.37 -17.73 -39.08
C LEU A 1115 16.61 -17.36 -38.23
N THR A 1116 17.17 -18.37 -37.58
CA THR A 1116 18.29 -18.26 -36.60
C THR A 1116 19.68 -18.42 -37.23
N LYS A 1117 19.78 -18.97 -38.46
CA LYS A 1117 21.09 -19.30 -39.11
C LYS A 1117 21.28 -18.80 -40.55
N THR A 1118 20.29 -18.17 -41.18
CA THR A 1118 20.39 -17.72 -42.58
C THR A 1118 21.06 -16.34 -42.67
N ARG A 1119 22.05 -16.17 -43.57
CA ARG A 1119 22.64 -14.84 -43.86
C ARG A 1119 21.54 -13.89 -44.29
N ALA A 1120 21.36 -12.81 -43.56
CA ALA A 1120 20.24 -11.90 -43.75
C ALA A 1120 20.41 -10.94 -44.95
N ASP A 1121 21.50 -11.08 -45.70
CA ASP A 1121 21.75 -10.45 -47.00
C ASP A 1121 20.64 -10.77 -48.03
N TRP A 1122 19.98 -11.92 -47.92
CA TRP A 1122 18.91 -12.35 -48.85
C TRP A 1122 17.56 -11.68 -48.59
N ILE A 1123 17.26 -11.39 -47.31
CA ILE A 1123 15.99 -10.76 -46.89
C ILE A 1123 16.03 -9.26 -47.21
N LEU A 1124 17.17 -8.60 -46.97
CA LEU A 1124 17.36 -7.18 -47.30
C LEU A 1124 17.24 -6.89 -48.80
N LYS A 1125 17.78 -7.76 -49.67
CA LYS A 1125 17.60 -7.60 -51.12
C LYS A 1125 16.13 -7.60 -51.50
N HIS A 1126 15.33 -8.52 -50.95
CA HIS A 1126 13.90 -8.60 -51.29
C HIS A 1126 13.07 -7.52 -50.62
N VAL A 1127 13.37 -7.12 -49.38
CA VAL A 1127 12.65 -6.05 -48.67
C VAL A 1127 12.98 -4.67 -49.24
N VAL A 1128 14.23 -4.40 -49.62
CA VAL A 1128 14.62 -3.15 -50.31
C VAL A 1128 14.08 -3.11 -51.74
N ILE A 1129 14.01 -4.26 -52.43
CA ILE A 1129 13.34 -4.37 -53.74
C ILE A 1129 11.84 -4.14 -53.58
N LEU A 1130 11.18 -4.75 -52.60
CA LEU A 1130 9.77 -4.53 -52.28
C LEU A 1130 9.50 -3.07 -51.92
N LEU A 1131 10.28 -2.47 -51.01
CA LEU A 1131 10.15 -1.05 -50.66
C LEU A 1131 10.37 -0.15 -51.87
N LYS A 1132 11.33 -0.44 -52.75
CA LYS A 1132 11.53 0.30 -54.01
C LYS A 1132 10.37 0.12 -54.99
N ILE A 1133 9.77 -1.08 -55.06
CA ILE A 1133 8.60 -1.37 -55.90
C ILE A 1133 7.37 -0.66 -55.36
N THR A 1134 7.10 -0.72 -54.06
CA THR A 1134 5.98 -0.04 -53.41
C THR A 1134 6.14 1.49 -53.51
N PHE A 1135 7.36 2.02 -53.40
CA PHE A 1135 7.62 3.44 -53.63
C PHE A 1135 7.44 3.83 -55.10
N ALA A 1136 7.84 2.98 -56.05
CA ALA A 1136 7.62 3.19 -57.48
C ALA A 1136 6.13 3.08 -57.87
N GLU A 1137 5.34 2.26 -57.18
CA GLU A 1137 3.89 2.17 -57.31
C GLU A 1137 3.20 3.40 -56.72
N VAL A 1138 3.56 3.83 -55.50
CA VAL A 1138 3.06 5.09 -54.93
C VAL A 1138 3.43 6.29 -55.81
N PHE A 1139 4.64 6.29 -56.40
CA PHE A 1139 5.10 7.32 -57.35
C PHE A 1139 4.34 7.25 -58.69
N ARG A 1140 3.99 6.04 -59.18
CA ARG A 1140 3.09 5.86 -60.34
C ARG A 1140 1.67 6.34 -60.05
N THR A 1141 1.15 6.09 -58.86
CA THR A 1141 -0.20 6.49 -58.43
C THR A 1141 -0.29 8.00 -58.23
N LEU A 1142 0.80 8.65 -57.76
CA LEU A 1142 0.92 10.12 -57.73
C LEU A 1142 1.04 10.74 -59.13
N LEU A 1143 1.80 10.13 -60.04
CA LEU A 1143 1.90 10.56 -61.44
C LEU A 1143 0.58 10.37 -62.22
N SER A 1144 -0.19 9.32 -61.91
CA SER A 1144 -1.50 9.08 -62.54
C SER A 1144 -2.60 9.99 -61.97
N SER A 1145 -2.53 10.38 -60.70
CA SER A 1145 -3.46 11.37 -60.13
C SER A 1145 -3.17 12.80 -60.59
N ILE A 1146 -1.92 13.13 -60.97
CA ILE A 1146 -1.57 14.37 -61.68
C ILE A 1146 -2.01 14.33 -63.17
N SER A 1147 -2.08 13.15 -63.80
CA SER A 1147 -2.62 13.03 -65.18
C SER A 1147 -4.16 13.02 -65.23
N PHE A 1148 -4.82 12.59 -64.14
CA PHE A 1148 -6.28 12.55 -64.02
C PHE A 1148 -6.92 13.92 -63.78
N THR A 1149 -6.16 14.89 -63.24
CA THR A 1149 -6.61 16.28 -63.07
C THR A 1149 -6.62 17.09 -64.37
N ARG A 1150 -6.34 16.46 -65.52
CA ARG A 1150 -6.40 17.10 -66.84
C ARG A 1150 -7.76 16.95 -67.55
N HIS A 1151 -8.75 16.28 -66.97
CA HIS A 1151 -9.98 15.95 -67.71
C HIS A 1151 -11.33 16.23 -67.07
N ASN A 1152 -11.45 16.78 -65.85
CA ASN A 1152 -12.75 17.30 -65.41
C ASN A 1152 -12.58 18.40 -64.36
N TYR A 1153 -13.39 19.46 -64.52
CA TYR A 1153 -13.52 20.68 -63.73
C TYR A 1153 -12.60 21.86 -64.07
N PHE A 1154 -12.98 22.60 -65.13
CA PHE A 1154 -12.87 24.06 -65.14
C PHE A 1154 -13.98 24.66 -66.03
N PHE A 1155 -15.15 24.90 -65.44
CA PHE A 1155 -16.09 25.93 -65.93
C PHE A 1155 -16.67 26.67 -64.73
N SER A 1156 -16.65 28.01 -64.81
CA SER A 1156 -17.22 29.00 -63.90
C SER A 1156 -16.50 29.26 -62.57
N MET A 1157 -15.53 30.20 -62.54
CA MET A 1157 -15.75 31.60 -62.12
C MET A 1157 -14.42 32.41 -62.09
N LEU A 1158 -14.46 33.57 -62.76
CA LEU A 1158 -13.60 34.78 -62.69
C LEU A 1158 -12.08 34.77 -63.01
N HIS A 1159 -11.78 35.49 -64.10
CA HIS A 1159 -10.53 36.16 -64.48
C HIS A 1159 -10.00 37.13 -63.40
N TYR A 1160 -8.68 37.13 -63.16
CA TYR A 1160 -7.79 38.26 -63.54
C TYR A 1160 -6.29 37.90 -63.36
N ALA A 1161 -5.57 37.95 -64.49
CA ALA A 1161 -4.13 38.24 -64.67
C ALA A 1161 -3.06 37.61 -63.75
N LEU A 1162 -2.56 36.43 -64.14
CA LEU A 1162 -1.12 36.08 -64.16
C LEU A 1162 -0.94 34.89 -65.12
N THR A 1163 -0.02 35.03 -66.08
CA THR A 1163 0.18 34.08 -67.19
C THR A 1163 0.42 32.64 -66.72
N PRO A 1164 -0.18 31.60 -67.37
CA PRO A 1164 -0.09 30.19 -66.96
C PRO A 1164 1.34 29.64 -66.80
N LEU A 1165 2.31 30.22 -67.52
CA LEU A 1165 3.71 29.80 -67.47
C LEU A 1165 4.39 30.10 -66.12
N HIS A 1166 4.02 31.19 -65.44
CA HIS A 1166 4.58 31.54 -64.13
C HIS A 1166 4.04 30.63 -63.02
N PHE A 1167 2.77 30.23 -63.11
CA PHE A 1167 2.15 29.29 -62.18
C PHE A 1167 2.74 27.87 -62.33
N LEU A 1168 2.97 27.42 -63.57
CA LEU A 1168 3.66 26.17 -63.86
C LEU A 1168 5.14 26.18 -63.41
N TYR A 1169 5.84 27.30 -63.54
CA TYR A 1169 7.22 27.44 -63.04
C TYR A 1169 7.28 27.49 -61.50
N LEU A 1170 6.30 28.12 -60.85
CA LEU A 1170 6.19 28.14 -59.39
C LEU A 1170 5.86 26.75 -58.84
N ILE A 1171 4.93 26.03 -59.46
CA ILE A 1171 4.62 24.61 -59.13
C ILE A 1171 5.85 23.74 -59.38
N TYR A 1172 6.56 23.92 -60.49
CA TYR A 1172 7.80 23.17 -60.75
C TYR A 1172 8.86 23.45 -59.68
N LYS A 1173 9.07 24.71 -59.27
CA LYS A 1173 9.98 25.04 -58.16
C LYS A 1173 9.50 24.50 -56.82
N LEU A 1174 8.19 24.55 -56.53
CA LEU A 1174 7.59 24.05 -55.29
C LEU A 1174 7.69 22.53 -55.22
N VAL A 1175 7.41 21.83 -56.32
CA VAL A 1175 7.56 20.38 -56.47
C VAL A 1175 9.04 19.99 -56.42
N THR A 1176 9.96 20.74 -57.04
CA THR A 1176 11.41 20.46 -56.95
C THR A 1176 11.97 20.73 -55.55
N PHE A 1177 11.43 21.72 -54.83
CA PHE A 1177 11.77 22.01 -53.43
C PHE A 1177 11.20 20.95 -52.48
N MET A 1178 9.93 20.57 -52.66
CA MET A 1178 9.26 19.47 -51.97
C MET A 1178 9.98 18.13 -52.23
N LEU A 1179 10.41 17.87 -53.47
CA LEU A 1179 11.19 16.69 -53.85
C LEU A 1179 12.59 16.71 -53.21
N LYS A 1180 13.25 17.87 -53.09
CA LYS A 1180 14.52 17.99 -52.36
C LYS A 1180 14.36 17.75 -50.85
N ILE A 1181 13.25 18.20 -50.25
CA ILE A 1181 12.91 17.97 -48.84
C ILE A 1181 12.53 16.50 -48.60
N LEU A 1182 11.68 15.92 -49.46
CA LEU A 1182 11.30 14.51 -49.40
C LEU A 1182 12.53 13.62 -49.59
N HIS A 1183 13.37 13.88 -50.59
CA HIS A 1183 14.58 13.09 -50.87
C HIS A 1183 15.60 13.17 -49.74
N ARG A 1184 15.71 14.27 -49.01
CA ARG A 1184 16.62 14.37 -47.86
C ARG A 1184 16.06 13.64 -46.63
N ARG A 1185 14.78 13.84 -46.29
CA ARG A 1185 14.09 13.16 -45.17
C ARG A 1185 13.97 11.64 -45.39
N THR A 1186 13.61 11.19 -46.60
CA THR A 1186 13.51 9.75 -46.89
C THR A 1186 14.87 9.08 -46.97
N TYR A 1187 15.91 9.74 -47.49
CA TYR A 1187 17.24 9.15 -47.58
C TYR A 1187 17.86 8.94 -46.19
N ASP A 1188 17.73 9.89 -45.27
CA ASP A 1188 18.24 9.75 -43.90
C ASP A 1188 17.46 8.67 -43.11
N LEU A 1189 16.14 8.60 -43.29
CA LEU A 1189 15.29 7.57 -42.68
C LEU A 1189 15.56 6.16 -43.25
N LEU A 1190 15.69 6.02 -44.58
CA LEU A 1190 16.07 4.77 -45.22
C LEU A 1190 17.49 4.34 -44.84
N LYS A 1191 18.44 5.27 -44.74
CA LYS A 1191 19.81 4.99 -44.32
C LYS A 1191 19.84 4.50 -42.86
N TYR A 1192 19.03 5.09 -41.99
CA TYR A 1192 18.88 4.67 -40.60
C TYR A 1192 18.21 3.30 -40.47
N ILE A 1193 17.11 3.05 -41.19
CA ILE A 1193 16.45 1.73 -41.27
C ILE A 1193 17.43 0.68 -41.82
N THR A 1194 18.18 1.00 -42.87
CA THR A 1194 19.19 0.09 -43.44
C THR A 1194 20.30 -0.23 -42.42
N LEU A 1195 20.83 0.77 -41.70
CA LEU A 1195 21.84 0.58 -40.66
C LEU A 1195 21.34 -0.26 -39.47
N GLN A 1196 20.10 -0.05 -39.03
CA GLN A 1196 19.48 -0.84 -37.95
C GLN A 1196 19.21 -2.29 -38.38
N VAL A 1197 18.82 -2.48 -39.64
CA VAL A 1197 18.61 -3.82 -40.22
C VAL A 1197 19.95 -4.51 -40.45
N GLU A 1198 21.01 -3.85 -40.93
CA GLU A 1198 22.38 -4.39 -41.05
C GLU A 1198 22.98 -4.78 -39.69
N PHE A 1199 22.69 -4.02 -38.63
CA PHE A 1199 23.17 -4.32 -37.28
C PHE A 1199 22.54 -5.58 -36.68
N VAL A 1200 21.30 -5.88 -37.05
CA VAL A 1200 20.58 -7.12 -36.70
C VAL A 1200 21.19 -8.37 -37.37
N ILE A 1201 22.16 -8.20 -38.27
CA ILE A 1201 22.74 -9.24 -39.14
C ILE A 1201 24.19 -9.58 -38.78
N LEU A 1202 24.97 -8.63 -38.28
CA LEU A 1202 26.42 -8.78 -38.08
C LEU A 1202 26.87 -9.41 -36.74
N ARG A 1203 25.96 -9.99 -35.93
CA ARG A 1203 26.37 -10.72 -34.71
C ARG A 1203 27.05 -12.06 -35.05
N LYS A 1204 28.38 -12.03 -35.23
CA LYS A 1204 29.29 -13.02 -34.66
C LYS A 1204 30.25 -12.26 -33.73
N ASP A 1205 30.23 -12.66 -32.47
CA ASP A 1205 31.12 -12.26 -31.37
C ASP A 1205 30.89 -10.84 -30.79
N PHE A 1206 29.99 -10.76 -29.81
CA PHE A 1206 29.96 -9.76 -28.73
C PHE A 1206 29.35 -10.36 -27.47
#